data_AF-A0A4U8TLS9-F1
#
_entry.id   AF-A0A4U8TLS9-F1
#
_cell.length_a   1.000
_cell.length_b   1.000
_cell.length_c   1.000
_cell.angle_alpha   90.00
_cell.angle_beta   90.00
_cell.angle_gamma   90.00
#
_symmetry.space_group_name_H-M   'P 1'
#
loop_
_entity.id
_entity.type
_entity.pdbx_description
1 polymer ?
#
loop_
_entity_poly.entity_id
_entity_poly.type
_entity_poly.pdbx_seq_one_letter_code
_entity_poly.pdbx_strand_id
1 'polypeptide(L)'
;MKRACLDMLLIIFIGISFIACSDKTDENSTQHQIHSSIALEGEDNLHLLMKKILTYYQPLKTSLESLLPQNLEETHKHKFMPVEDKKNEVTQLLWHAFEQNQSHQIEIATLEKALGLMQEWSVLCASAKPYMQIPLLEKYDTQIAIALSLLFLNNNKGDSTTLNSLLEGQYQDAKNSGELSTIIESQIQVRLLALYGLYHLDSINQSMEHLASHKVRMSLERDLEQYKDFLVAEHYTLYQKALALLKNEILKHQAPIDKIFTKILQYPHYSDPSLIDRDDVYLHIERITNAYELLKAHNIRSPLAQEIINIAQNPLKNVYSETLMTHYLYGLDYLSLALLGENIQGNLPLALEYLQQDFHTFQITQHRFDAPLFQNYMASFIIGAYILAHFYENEVYFDELLRSAKTELAHYRDVMSSDDIENYEDALFLLDKTDRSKFLSINLADSKPTDEAGYIKVQLILSPQEIAQINSLIAKEKETLEQGTKMCLTPLEAKFMLSLTYQAYKTQGFEGVAPEMFRIRLGEVFDINSIYNTPLARHLIDFDFFMLLGVADKQCYAQNEDINNVLTTLEAKENICGYNVYFDKENGFMTDKILPSQILEQTADGNIYYRINIADMNLNAFIFRNDEIALQALKDSQDIGELLPTLLAFFPYIKDYLDNRISSNGAQILLDKAKLKPCKIENDTSHFSYYQ
;
A
#
# COMPACT_ATOMS: atom_id res chain seq x y z
N MET A 1 -71.08 6.60 -27.57
CA MET A 1 -69.88 5.80 -27.89
C MET A 1 -68.55 6.56 -27.85
N LYS A 2 -68.45 7.88 -28.05
CA LYS A 2 -67.15 8.60 -27.99
C LYS A 2 -66.63 8.93 -26.58
N ARG A 3 -67.48 8.97 -25.54
CA ARG A 3 -67.04 9.21 -24.14
C ARG A 3 -66.41 7.96 -23.48
N ALA A 4 -67.00 6.79 -23.67
CA ALA A 4 -66.49 5.54 -23.09
C ALA A 4 -65.09 5.13 -23.64
N CYS A 5 -64.77 5.42 -24.90
CA CYS A 5 -63.43 5.20 -25.43
C CYS A 5 -62.41 6.23 -24.91
N LEU A 6 -62.84 7.46 -24.60
CA LEU A 6 -61.97 8.49 -24.04
C LEU A 6 -61.64 8.18 -22.58
N ASP A 7 -62.63 7.72 -21.81
CA ASP A 7 -62.46 7.31 -20.41
C ASP A 7 -61.60 6.04 -20.32
N MET A 8 -61.74 5.09 -21.26
CA MET A 8 -60.89 3.89 -21.31
C MET A 8 -59.44 4.22 -21.74
N LEU A 9 -59.23 5.18 -22.66
CA LEU A 9 -57.88 5.66 -23.01
C LEU A 9 -57.22 6.44 -21.87
N LEU A 10 -57.99 7.20 -21.07
CA LEU A 10 -57.51 7.87 -19.86
C LEU A 10 -57.16 6.87 -18.75
N ILE A 11 -57.94 5.81 -18.58
CA ILE A 11 -57.64 4.72 -17.63
C ILE A 11 -56.40 3.92 -18.08
N ILE A 12 -56.20 3.72 -19.38
CA ILE A 12 -54.98 3.08 -19.91
C ILE A 12 -53.76 4.02 -19.78
N PHE A 13 -53.90 5.33 -20.02
CA PHE A 13 -52.80 6.28 -19.82
C PHE A 13 -52.43 6.46 -18.34
N ILE A 14 -53.41 6.47 -17.43
CA ILE A 14 -53.15 6.49 -15.98
C ILE A 14 -52.60 5.13 -15.51
N GLY A 15 -53.05 4.02 -16.09
CA GLY A 15 -52.54 2.68 -15.81
C GLY A 15 -51.11 2.44 -16.31
N ILE A 16 -50.72 3.03 -17.44
CA ILE A 16 -49.34 2.93 -17.98
C ILE A 16 -48.40 3.94 -17.30
N SER A 17 -48.93 5.04 -16.73
CA SER A 17 -48.14 6.00 -15.94
C SER A 17 -47.90 5.58 -14.48
N PHE A 18 -48.48 4.44 -14.05
CA PHE A 18 -48.31 3.88 -12.70
C PHE A 18 -47.73 2.45 -12.67
N ILE A 19 -47.21 1.95 -13.80
CA ILE A 19 -46.42 0.71 -13.83
C ILE A 19 -44.98 1.07 -14.23
N ALA A 20 -44.35 1.81 -13.33
CA ALA A 20 -42.94 1.66 -12.98
C ALA A 20 -42.78 2.02 -11.49
N CYS A 21 -43.72 1.56 -10.66
CA CYS A 21 -43.29 1.05 -9.37
C CYS A 21 -42.57 -0.24 -9.73
N SER A 22 -41.26 -0.28 -9.51
CA SER A 22 -40.54 -1.54 -9.49
C SER A 22 -41.33 -2.51 -8.64
N ASP A 23 -41.26 -3.79 -8.97
CA ASP A 23 -41.33 -4.80 -7.93
C ASP A 23 -40.42 -4.28 -6.82
N LYS A 24 -41.04 -3.73 -5.77
CA LYS A 24 -40.49 -3.88 -4.45
C LYS A 24 -40.63 -5.38 -4.23
N THR A 25 -39.61 -6.12 -4.63
CA THR A 25 -39.05 -7.05 -3.67
C THR A 25 -39.05 -6.28 -2.35
N ASP A 26 -39.68 -6.83 -1.33
CA ASP A 26 -39.37 -6.43 0.04
C ASP A 26 -37.87 -6.71 0.22
N GLU A 27 -37.03 -5.86 -0.35
CA GLU A 27 -35.77 -5.46 0.22
C GLU A 27 -36.18 -4.86 1.54
N ASN A 28 -36.32 -5.75 2.52
CA ASN A 28 -35.71 -5.49 3.79
C ASN A 28 -34.31 -5.02 3.44
N SER A 29 -34.16 -3.69 3.33
CA SER A 29 -32.91 -3.03 3.61
C SER A 29 -32.55 -3.52 5.00
N THR A 30 -31.82 -4.64 5.06
CA THR A 30 -30.94 -4.92 6.16
C THR A 30 -30.09 -3.68 6.24
N GLN A 31 -30.50 -2.75 7.12
CA GLN A 31 -29.66 -1.66 7.53
C GLN A 31 -28.36 -2.33 7.92
N HIS A 32 -27.34 -2.15 7.08
CA HIS A 32 -26.00 -2.56 7.41
C HIS A 32 -25.70 -2.03 8.80
N GLN A 33 -25.19 -2.95 9.61
CA GLN A 33 -24.94 -2.80 11.02
C GLN A 33 -24.35 -1.42 11.31
N ILE A 34 -24.95 -0.71 12.24
CA ILE A 34 -24.32 0.44 12.88
C ILE A 34 -23.15 -0.14 13.68
N HIS A 35 -22.00 -0.31 13.02
CA HIS A 35 -20.73 -0.47 13.72
C HIS A 35 -20.56 0.77 14.59
N SER A 36 -20.30 0.58 15.88
CA SER A 36 -19.87 1.67 16.76
C SER A 36 -18.75 2.44 16.07
N SER A 37 -18.84 3.77 15.96
CA SER A 37 -17.84 4.58 15.28
C SER A 37 -16.47 4.38 15.95
N ILE A 38 -15.59 3.60 15.32
CA ILE A 38 -14.21 3.39 15.77
C ILE A 38 -13.40 4.62 15.33
N ALA A 39 -13.56 5.73 16.06
CA ALA A 39 -12.88 6.98 15.77
C ALA A 39 -11.72 7.24 16.73
N LEU A 40 -10.65 7.85 16.21
CA LEU A 40 -9.58 8.42 17.03
C LEU A 40 -10.11 9.62 17.82
N GLU A 41 -9.87 9.62 19.13
CA GLU A 41 -10.27 10.71 20.01
C GLU A 41 -9.02 11.26 20.74
N GLY A 42 -8.58 12.46 20.37
CA GLY A 42 -7.49 13.16 21.08
C GLY A 42 -6.16 12.37 21.18
N GLU A 43 -5.54 12.39 22.37
CA GLU A 43 -4.30 11.67 22.69
C GLU A 43 -4.54 10.19 23.05
N ASP A 44 -5.25 9.46 22.19
CA ASP A 44 -5.40 8.01 22.35
C ASP A 44 -4.03 7.32 22.39
N ASN A 45 -3.76 6.65 23.52
CA ASN A 45 -2.57 5.81 23.73
C ASN A 45 -2.86 4.36 23.31
N LEU A 46 -1.82 3.52 23.24
CA LEU A 46 -1.90 2.15 22.74
C LEU A 46 -3.02 1.33 23.42
N HIS A 47 -3.17 1.47 24.75
CA HIS A 47 -4.20 0.75 25.51
C HIS A 47 -5.62 1.14 25.09
N LEU A 48 -5.89 2.44 24.98
CA LEU A 48 -7.20 2.94 24.56
C LEU A 48 -7.54 2.49 23.13
N LEU A 49 -6.55 2.49 22.24
CA LEU A 49 -6.73 2.02 20.86
C LEU A 49 -7.05 0.52 20.81
N MET A 50 -6.34 -0.31 21.57
CA MET A 50 -6.63 -1.75 21.63
C MET A 50 -8.00 -2.04 22.23
N LYS A 51 -8.42 -1.29 23.25
CA LYS A 51 -9.78 -1.38 23.80
C LYS A 51 -10.85 -0.97 22.78
N LYS A 52 -10.61 0.08 21.99
CA LYS A 52 -11.51 0.48 20.88
C LYS A 52 -11.63 -0.62 19.84
N ILE A 53 -10.51 -1.22 19.42
CA ILE A 53 -10.52 -2.35 18.49
C ILE A 53 -11.27 -3.55 19.07
N LEU A 54 -11.08 -3.85 20.37
CA LEU A 54 -11.80 -4.90 21.07
C LEU A 54 -13.33 -4.66 21.13
N THR A 55 -13.79 -3.40 21.05
CA THR A 55 -15.23 -3.11 21.01
C THR A 55 -15.95 -3.66 19.79
N TYR A 56 -15.24 -3.96 18.70
CA TYR A 56 -15.79 -4.67 17.55
C TYR A 56 -16.36 -6.04 17.93
N TYR A 57 -15.78 -6.68 18.96
CA TYR A 57 -16.23 -7.96 19.50
C TYR A 57 -17.27 -7.81 20.61
N GLN A 58 -17.76 -6.59 20.92
CA GLN A 58 -18.89 -6.44 21.84
C GLN A 58 -20.11 -7.18 21.29
N PRO A 59 -20.94 -7.76 22.17
CA PRO A 59 -22.15 -8.42 21.71
C PRO A 59 -23.05 -7.36 21.06
N LEU A 60 -23.12 -7.37 19.73
CA LEU A 60 -24.17 -6.70 19.01
C LEU A 60 -25.48 -7.30 19.51
N LYS A 61 -26.40 -6.46 19.99
CA LYS A 61 -27.81 -6.85 20.23
C LYS A 61 -28.55 -7.08 18.90
N THR A 62 -27.93 -7.74 17.94
CA THR A 62 -28.62 -8.39 16.84
C THR A 62 -29.01 -9.76 17.36
N SER A 63 -30.27 -9.91 17.75
CA SER A 63 -30.79 -11.24 18.07
C SER A 63 -30.57 -12.12 16.85
N LEU A 64 -30.25 -13.40 17.07
CA LEU A 64 -30.04 -14.37 16.00
C LEU A 64 -31.24 -14.41 15.01
N GLU A 65 -32.39 -13.89 15.43
CA GLU A 65 -33.58 -13.63 14.64
C GLU A 65 -33.38 -12.80 13.37
N SER A 66 -32.41 -11.87 13.33
CA SER A 66 -32.13 -11.06 12.12
C SER A 66 -31.29 -11.80 11.08
N LEU A 67 -30.65 -12.90 11.47
CA LEU A 67 -29.72 -13.69 10.65
C LEU A 67 -30.34 -15.02 10.20
N LEU A 68 -31.51 -15.36 10.75
CA LEU A 68 -32.32 -16.49 10.33
C LEU A 68 -33.20 -16.08 9.14
N PRO A 69 -33.49 -17.00 8.19
CA PRO A 69 -34.49 -16.76 7.15
C PRO A 69 -35.80 -16.24 7.75
N GLN A 70 -36.32 -15.13 7.21
CA GLN A 70 -37.51 -14.41 7.72
C GLN A 70 -38.78 -15.29 7.87
N ASN A 71 -38.76 -16.49 7.29
CA ASN A 71 -39.87 -17.44 7.25
C ASN A 71 -39.85 -18.46 8.40
N LEU A 72 -38.96 -18.35 9.39
CA LEU A 72 -38.91 -19.23 10.56
C LEU A 72 -39.91 -18.79 11.64
N GLU A 73 -40.85 -19.68 12.01
CA GLU A 73 -41.82 -19.46 13.09
C GLU A 73 -41.13 -19.09 14.43
N GLU A 74 -41.74 -18.22 15.24
CA GLU A 74 -41.18 -17.77 16.54
C GLU A 74 -40.79 -18.92 17.48
N THR A 75 -41.48 -20.06 17.41
CA THR A 75 -41.17 -21.28 18.18
C THR A 75 -39.82 -21.91 17.79
N HIS A 76 -39.27 -21.61 16.62
CA HIS A 76 -37.97 -22.10 16.15
C HIS A 76 -36.80 -21.19 16.54
N LYS A 77 -37.06 -19.92 16.90
CA LYS A 77 -36.05 -18.96 17.38
C LYS A 77 -35.47 -19.38 18.74
N HIS A 78 -36.31 -19.89 19.66
CA HIS A 78 -35.86 -20.46 20.94
C HIS A 78 -34.83 -21.59 20.81
N LYS A 79 -34.77 -22.28 19.66
CA LYS A 79 -33.81 -23.36 19.42
C LYS A 79 -32.37 -22.86 19.22
N PHE A 80 -32.16 -21.56 18.99
CA PHE A 80 -30.84 -20.97 18.79
C PHE A 80 -30.33 -20.18 20.01
N MET A 81 -31.13 -20.02 21.07
CA MET A 81 -30.70 -19.36 22.33
C MET A 81 -29.40 -19.93 22.91
N PRO A 82 -29.17 -21.27 22.93
CA PRO A 82 -27.90 -21.81 23.42
C PRO A 82 -26.66 -21.33 22.66
N VAL A 83 -26.81 -20.98 21.37
CA VAL A 83 -25.72 -20.44 20.55
C VAL A 83 -25.44 -18.98 20.94
N GLU A 84 -26.49 -18.19 21.13
CA GLU A 84 -26.38 -16.79 21.54
C GLU A 84 -25.76 -16.67 22.94
N ASP A 85 -26.21 -17.50 23.89
CA ASP A 85 -25.63 -17.59 25.23
C ASP A 85 -24.14 -17.95 25.16
N LYS A 86 -23.77 -18.93 24.33
CA LYS A 86 -22.36 -19.33 24.16
C LYS A 86 -21.51 -18.29 23.46
N LYS A 87 -22.03 -17.59 22.45
CA LYS A 87 -21.34 -16.44 21.83
C LYS A 87 -21.08 -15.35 22.86
N ASN A 88 -22.07 -15.02 23.70
CA ASN A 88 -21.90 -14.04 24.77
C ASN A 88 -20.84 -14.49 25.80
N GLU A 89 -20.82 -15.77 26.18
CA GLU A 89 -19.78 -16.33 27.07
C GLU A 89 -18.38 -16.25 26.45
N VAL A 90 -18.24 -16.52 25.15
CA VAL A 90 -16.97 -16.41 24.40
C VAL A 90 -16.52 -14.96 24.32
N THR A 91 -17.41 -14.01 24.05
CA THR A 91 -17.08 -12.59 24.07
C THR A 91 -16.61 -12.15 25.45
N GLN A 92 -17.33 -12.48 26.52
CA GLN A 92 -16.90 -12.15 27.88
C GLN A 92 -15.54 -12.74 28.22
N LEU A 93 -15.28 -13.98 27.79
CA LEU A 93 -13.97 -14.62 27.95
C LEU A 93 -12.87 -13.81 27.25
N LEU A 94 -13.09 -13.37 26.01
CA LEU A 94 -12.10 -12.59 25.26
C LEU A 94 -11.72 -11.30 25.98
N TRP A 95 -12.71 -10.60 26.52
CA TRP A 95 -12.49 -9.39 27.32
C TRP A 95 -11.68 -9.67 28.60
N HIS A 96 -12.02 -10.72 29.35
CA HIS A 96 -11.27 -11.09 30.54
C HIS A 96 -9.85 -11.56 30.23
N ALA A 97 -9.67 -12.33 29.15
CA ALA A 97 -8.36 -12.78 28.70
C ALA A 97 -7.46 -11.58 28.31
N PHE A 98 -8.02 -10.59 27.62
CA PHE A 98 -7.34 -9.34 27.29
C PHE A 98 -6.87 -8.58 28.56
N GLU A 99 -7.74 -8.45 29.56
CA GLU A 99 -7.39 -7.79 30.84
C GLU A 99 -6.29 -8.54 31.63
N GLN A 100 -6.34 -9.87 31.64
CA GLN A 100 -5.33 -10.70 32.31
C GLN A 100 -3.98 -10.67 31.59
N ASN A 101 -3.98 -10.68 30.26
CA ASN A 101 -2.77 -10.53 29.46
C ASN A 101 -2.09 -9.18 29.72
N GLN A 102 -2.87 -8.09 29.70
CA GLN A 102 -2.37 -6.75 29.98
C GLN A 102 -1.74 -6.64 31.38
N SER A 103 -2.40 -7.21 32.39
CA SER A 103 -1.95 -7.15 33.79
C SER A 103 -0.86 -8.17 34.11
N HIS A 104 -0.47 -9.01 33.17
CA HIS A 104 0.47 -10.13 33.33
C HIS A 104 0.04 -11.12 34.44
N GLN A 105 -1.26 -11.22 34.72
CA GLN A 105 -1.85 -12.05 35.78
C GLN A 105 -2.84 -13.06 35.19
N ILE A 106 -2.32 -14.16 34.64
CA ILE A 106 -3.14 -15.20 34.00
C ILE A 106 -3.68 -16.17 35.06
N GLU A 107 -5.01 -16.28 35.14
CA GLU A 107 -5.68 -17.19 36.07
C GLU A 107 -6.00 -18.54 35.43
N ILE A 108 -5.67 -19.64 36.11
CA ILE A 108 -5.94 -21.01 35.63
C ILE A 108 -7.42 -21.23 35.34
N ALA A 109 -8.32 -20.70 36.18
CA ALA A 109 -9.78 -20.85 35.98
C ALA A 109 -10.27 -20.22 34.67
N THR A 110 -9.66 -19.11 34.25
CA THR A 110 -10.01 -18.43 32.99
C THR A 110 -9.53 -19.27 31.79
N LEU A 111 -8.34 -19.86 31.89
CA LEU A 111 -7.83 -20.80 30.88
C LEU A 111 -8.68 -22.07 30.77
N GLU A 112 -9.10 -22.66 31.89
CA GLU A 112 -9.98 -23.82 31.90
C GLU A 112 -11.33 -23.52 31.24
N LYS A 113 -11.89 -22.33 31.52
CA LYS A 113 -13.12 -21.85 30.87
C LYS A 113 -12.95 -21.70 29.36
N ALA A 114 -11.82 -21.17 28.89
CA ALA A 114 -11.51 -21.05 27.47
C ALA A 114 -11.47 -22.42 26.76
N LEU A 115 -10.76 -23.38 27.36
CA LEU A 115 -10.66 -24.73 26.82
C LEU A 115 -12.00 -25.47 26.83
N GLY A 116 -12.82 -25.25 27.87
CA GLY A 116 -14.18 -25.77 27.96
C GLY A 116 -15.07 -25.22 26.84
N LEU A 117 -15.09 -23.89 26.65
CA LEU A 117 -15.87 -23.25 25.59
C LEU A 117 -15.47 -23.70 24.19
N MET A 118 -14.17 -23.92 23.95
CA MET A 118 -13.68 -24.48 22.69
C MET A 118 -14.29 -25.87 22.40
N GLN A 119 -14.32 -26.75 23.40
CA GLN A 119 -14.91 -28.08 23.27
C GLN A 119 -16.42 -28.00 23.09
N GLU A 120 -17.11 -27.22 23.92
CA GLU A 120 -18.57 -27.05 23.86
C GLU A 120 -19.01 -26.50 22.50
N TRP A 121 -18.31 -25.49 21.97
CA TRP A 121 -18.60 -24.92 20.65
C TRP A 121 -18.42 -25.95 19.53
N SER A 122 -17.35 -26.74 19.58
CA SER A 122 -17.12 -27.80 18.59
C SER A 122 -18.23 -28.86 18.60
N VAL A 123 -18.72 -29.23 19.79
CA VAL A 123 -19.83 -30.18 19.95
C VAL A 123 -21.12 -29.57 19.41
N LEU A 124 -21.43 -28.32 19.75
CA LEU A 124 -22.63 -27.60 19.29
C LEU A 124 -22.69 -27.49 17.76
N CYS A 125 -21.58 -27.16 17.10
CA CYS A 125 -21.50 -27.10 15.65
C CYS A 125 -21.64 -28.46 14.97
N ALA A 126 -21.30 -29.56 15.66
CA ALA A 126 -21.40 -30.93 15.15
C ALA A 126 -22.78 -31.60 15.42
N SER A 127 -23.57 -31.10 16.37
CA SER A 127 -24.76 -31.79 16.88
C SER A 127 -26.09 -31.24 16.32
N ALA A 128 -26.52 -31.80 15.18
CA ALA A 128 -27.88 -31.72 14.58
C ALA A 128 -28.43 -30.36 14.08
N LYS A 129 -29.46 -30.44 13.22
CA LYS A 129 -30.22 -29.30 12.64
C LYS A 129 -31.16 -28.74 13.71
N PRO A 130 -30.72 -27.70 14.43
CA PRO A 130 -30.71 -26.39 13.79
C PRO A 130 -29.33 -25.73 13.67
N TYR A 131 -28.33 -26.15 14.43
CA TYR A 131 -27.03 -25.46 14.53
C TYR A 131 -26.13 -25.62 13.29
N MET A 132 -26.39 -26.63 12.47
CA MET A 132 -25.79 -26.73 11.13
C MET A 132 -26.14 -25.54 10.22
N GLN A 133 -27.22 -24.81 10.51
CA GLN A 133 -27.68 -23.66 9.72
C GLN A 133 -26.98 -22.34 10.07
N ILE A 134 -26.13 -22.32 11.11
CA ILE A 134 -25.32 -21.13 11.42
C ILE A 134 -24.40 -20.85 10.22
N PRO A 135 -24.38 -19.60 9.70
CA PRO A 135 -23.51 -19.21 8.60
C PRO A 135 -22.05 -19.57 8.87
N LEU A 136 -21.33 -19.94 7.82
CA LEU A 136 -19.95 -20.41 7.93
C LEU A 136 -19.03 -19.31 8.48
N LEU A 137 -19.19 -18.07 8.02
CA LEU A 137 -18.40 -16.92 8.48
C LEU A 137 -18.60 -16.63 9.98
N GLU A 138 -19.82 -16.78 10.50
CA GLU A 138 -20.07 -16.62 11.94
C GLU A 138 -19.44 -17.71 12.81
N LYS A 139 -19.28 -18.93 12.26
CA LYS A 139 -18.56 -20.00 12.95
C LYS A 139 -17.09 -19.63 13.09
N TYR A 140 -16.50 -19.03 12.06
CA TYR A 140 -15.14 -18.52 12.10
C TYR A 140 -14.98 -17.42 13.16
N ASP A 141 -15.87 -16.43 13.22
CA ASP A 141 -15.76 -15.34 14.21
C ASP A 141 -15.69 -15.86 15.65
N THR A 142 -16.52 -16.85 15.97
CA THR A 142 -16.54 -17.45 17.31
C THR A 142 -15.28 -18.27 17.58
N GLN A 143 -14.79 -19.02 16.59
CA GLN A 143 -13.54 -19.78 16.71
C GLN A 143 -12.32 -18.88 16.84
N ILE A 144 -12.29 -17.77 16.10
CA ILE A 144 -11.24 -16.74 16.16
C ILE A 144 -11.22 -16.08 17.54
N ALA A 145 -12.38 -15.70 18.10
CA ALA A 145 -12.47 -15.13 19.44
C ALA A 145 -11.95 -16.09 20.54
N ILE A 146 -12.27 -17.39 20.43
CA ILE A 146 -11.76 -18.42 21.35
C ILE A 146 -10.24 -18.57 21.19
N ALA A 147 -9.73 -18.65 19.95
CA ALA A 147 -8.31 -18.79 19.66
C ALA A 147 -7.52 -17.58 20.18
N LEU A 148 -8.03 -16.37 19.97
CA LEU A 148 -7.43 -15.12 20.47
C LEU A 148 -7.45 -15.06 22.01
N SER A 149 -8.52 -15.55 22.65
CA SER A 149 -8.57 -15.68 24.12
C SER A 149 -7.49 -16.63 24.64
N LEU A 150 -7.31 -17.78 23.98
CA LEU A 150 -6.28 -18.75 24.33
C LEU A 150 -4.86 -18.21 24.09
N LEU A 151 -4.68 -17.38 23.05
CA LEU A 151 -3.43 -16.66 22.79
C LEU A 151 -3.10 -15.75 23.98
N PHE A 152 -4.04 -14.90 24.40
CA PHE A 152 -3.84 -13.98 25.52
C PHE A 152 -3.48 -14.68 26.83
N LEU A 153 -4.03 -15.88 27.05
CA LEU A 153 -3.80 -16.71 28.24
C LEU A 153 -2.55 -17.60 28.12
N ASN A 154 -1.66 -17.33 27.15
CA ASN A 154 -0.43 -18.07 26.89
C ASN A 154 -0.63 -19.58 26.74
N ASN A 155 -1.64 -19.99 25.96
CA ASN A 155 -1.91 -21.40 25.68
C ASN A 155 -1.51 -21.79 24.26
N ASN A 156 -0.81 -22.92 24.13
CA ASN A 156 -0.35 -23.43 22.83
C ASN A 156 -1.46 -23.81 21.84
N LYS A 157 -2.72 -23.96 22.28
CA LYS A 157 -3.88 -24.17 21.40
C LYS A 157 -4.44 -22.88 20.80
N GLY A 158 -3.99 -21.72 21.28
CA GLY A 158 -4.29 -20.40 20.73
C GLY A 158 -3.05 -19.75 20.13
N ASP A 159 -2.12 -20.51 19.57
CA ASP A 159 -0.91 -19.92 19.00
C ASP A 159 -1.20 -19.12 17.71
N SER A 160 -0.24 -18.31 17.29
CA SER A 160 -0.35 -17.50 16.06
C SER A 160 -0.62 -18.36 14.81
N THR A 161 -0.18 -19.61 14.80
CA THR A 161 -0.37 -20.54 13.68
C THR A 161 -1.83 -20.93 13.54
N THR A 162 -2.47 -21.30 14.65
CA THR A 162 -3.89 -21.68 14.70
C THR A 162 -4.76 -20.49 14.30
N LEU A 163 -4.45 -19.31 14.83
CA LEU A 163 -5.16 -18.08 14.47
C LEU A 163 -5.05 -17.78 12.98
N ASN A 164 -3.84 -17.84 12.40
CA ASN A 164 -3.63 -17.61 10.97
C ASN A 164 -4.41 -18.60 10.07
N SER A 165 -4.48 -19.87 10.47
CA SER A 165 -5.26 -20.89 9.73
C SER A 165 -6.76 -20.56 9.70
N LEU A 166 -7.30 -20.08 10.83
CA LEU A 166 -8.70 -19.66 10.92
C LEU A 166 -8.98 -18.41 10.07
N LEU A 167 -8.09 -17.41 10.10
CA LEU A 167 -8.22 -16.20 9.29
C LEU A 167 -8.13 -16.53 7.79
N GLU A 168 -7.21 -17.39 7.38
CA GLU A 168 -7.09 -17.82 5.98
C GLU A 168 -8.36 -18.57 5.52
N GLY A 169 -8.87 -19.49 6.34
CA GLY A 169 -10.13 -20.18 6.05
C GLY A 169 -11.31 -19.22 5.87
N GLN A 170 -11.45 -18.26 6.82
CA GLN A 170 -12.49 -17.23 6.75
C GLN A 170 -12.36 -16.37 5.49
N TYR A 171 -11.14 -16.00 5.10
CA TYR A 171 -10.87 -15.21 3.88
C TYR A 171 -11.31 -15.96 2.62
N GLN A 172 -10.93 -17.22 2.47
CA GLN A 172 -11.27 -18.01 1.29
C GLN A 172 -12.78 -18.23 1.17
N ASP A 173 -13.48 -18.47 2.28
CA ASP A 173 -14.92 -18.67 2.28
C ASP A 173 -15.73 -17.37 2.11
N ALA A 174 -15.12 -16.22 2.37
CA ALA A 174 -15.71 -14.90 2.10
C ALA A 174 -15.59 -14.46 0.63
N LYS A 175 -14.79 -15.16 -0.19
CA LYS A 175 -14.66 -14.82 -1.61
C LYS A 175 -16.00 -14.98 -2.32
N ASN A 176 -16.45 -13.91 -2.99
CA ASN A 176 -17.73 -13.83 -3.68
C ASN A 176 -18.98 -13.84 -2.77
N SER A 177 -18.84 -13.68 -1.44
CA SER A 177 -19.99 -13.56 -0.53
C SER A 177 -20.59 -12.15 -0.47
N GLY A 178 -19.84 -11.13 -0.90
CA GLY A 178 -20.17 -9.72 -0.71
C GLY A 178 -19.75 -9.16 0.67
N GLU A 179 -19.24 -10.01 1.57
CA GLU A 179 -18.78 -9.64 2.93
C GLU A 179 -17.26 -9.61 3.05
N LEU A 180 -16.53 -9.85 1.95
CA LEU A 180 -15.07 -9.89 1.93
C LEU A 180 -14.47 -8.63 2.59
N SER A 181 -15.18 -7.51 2.48
CA SER A 181 -14.72 -6.25 3.01
C SER A 181 -14.61 -6.20 4.53
N THR A 182 -15.73 -6.50 5.17
CA THR A 182 -15.86 -6.63 6.61
C THR A 182 -14.93 -7.70 7.16
N ILE A 183 -14.72 -8.79 6.41
CA ILE A 183 -13.80 -9.86 6.80
C ILE A 183 -12.35 -9.36 6.81
N ILE A 184 -11.88 -8.70 5.75
CA ILE A 184 -10.51 -8.14 5.71
C ILE A 184 -10.26 -7.19 6.89
N GLU A 185 -11.20 -6.29 7.15
CA GLU A 185 -11.09 -5.36 8.29
C GLU A 185 -11.05 -6.10 9.64
N SER A 186 -11.95 -7.07 9.85
CA SER A 186 -11.96 -7.91 11.05
C SER A 186 -10.63 -8.63 11.25
N GLN A 187 -10.00 -9.14 10.18
CA GLN A 187 -8.70 -9.81 10.29
C GLN A 187 -7.58 -8.86 10.69
N ILE A 188 -7.58 -7.62 10.19
CA ILE A 188 -6.62 -6.58 10.61
C ILE A 188 -6.78 -6.28 12.10
N GLN A 189 -8.01 -6.16 12.60
CA GLN A 189 -8.29 -5.98 14.02
C GLN A 189 -7.82 -7.16 14.87
N VAL A 190 -8.07 -8.40 14.43
CA VAL A 190 -7.61 -9.63 15.10
C VAL A 190 -6.09 -9.67 15.19
N ARG A 191 -5.40 -9.37 14.08
CA ARG A 191 -3.94 -9.36 14.02
C ARG A 191 -3.35 -8.28 14.93
N LEU A 192 -3.98 -7.10 15.02
CA LEU A 192 -3.59 -6.05 15.97
C LEU A 192 -3.71 -6.52 17.42
N LEU A 193 -4.85 -7.13 17.77
CA LEU A 193 -5.09 -7.67 19.11
C LEU A 193 -4.11 -8.81 19.43
N ALA A 194 -3.87 -9.72 18.50
CA ALA A 194 -2.91 -10.81 18.66
C ALA A 194 -1.48 -10.28 18.85
N LEU A 195 -1.06 -9.29 18.06
CA LEU A 195 0.24 -8.66 18.20
C LEU A 195 0.40 -7.99 19.57
N TYR A 196 -0.63 -7.30 20.05
CA TYR A 196 -0.64 -6.73 21.41
C TYR A 196 -0.51 -7.80 22.48
N GLY A 197 -1.21 -8.92 22.34
CA GLY A 197 -1.14 -10.06 23.23
C GLY A 197 0.24 -10.68 23.32
N LEU A 198 0.85 -10.93 22.15
CA LEU A 198 2.19 -11.50 22.05
C LEU A 198 3.26 -10.55 22.58
N TYR A 199 3.13 -9.24 22.35
CA TYR A 199 4.01 -8.23 22.95
C TYR A 199 4.05 -8.34 24.49
N HIS A 200 2.88 -8.47 25.13
CA HIS A 200 2.82 -8.62 26.58
C HIS A 200 3.40 -9.97 27.05
N LEU A 201 3.22 -11.05 26.29
CA LEU A 201 3.82 -12.35 26.61
C LEU A 201 5.33 -12.37 26.44
N ASP A 202 5.86 -11.78 25.37
CA ASP A 202 7.30 -11.62 25.13
C ASP A 202 7.98 -10.84 26.27
N SER A 203 7.28 -9.87 26.86
CA SER A 203 7.80 -9.12 28.02
C SER A 203 7.92 -9.97 29.29
N ILE A 204 7.10 -11.03 29.42
CA ILE A 204 7.13 -11.99 30.52
C ILE A 204 8.18 -13.08 30.24
N ASN A 205 8.17 -13.61 29.02
CA ASN A 205 8.98 -14.74 28.57
C ASN A 205 10.23 -14.23 27.83
N GLN A 206 11.30 -13.91 28.56
CA GLN A 206 12.59 -13.48 28.00
C GLN A 206 13.33 -14.55 27.16
N SER A 207 12.65 -15.62 26.74
CA SER A 207 13.23 -16.71 25.95
C SER A 207 12.31 -17.14 24.80
N MET A 208 12.72 -16.82 23.57
CA MET A 208 12.38 -17.50 22.31
C MET A 208 10.97 -17.34 21.69
N GLU A 209 10.09 -16.47 22.18
CA GLU A 209 8.73 -16.27 21.58
C GLU A 209 8.63 -15.13 20.53
N HIS A 210 9.69 -14.35 20.30
CA HIS A 210 9.71 -13.22 19.35
C HIS A 210 9.32 -13.58 17.89
N LEU A 211 9.46 -14.84 17.47
CA LEU A 211 9.12 -15.30 16.12
C LEU A 211 7.61 -15.25 15.82
N ALA A 212 6.76 -15.44 16.83
CA ALA A 212 5.31 -15.39 16.65
C ALA A 212 4.84 -13.94 16.48
N SER A 213 5.30 -13.04 17.36
CA SER A 213 5.07 -11.59 17.28
C SER A 213 5.51 -11.05 15.92
N HIS A 214 6.67 -11.49 15.43
CA HIS A 214 7.22 -11.13 14.13
C HIS A 214 6.29 -11.51 12.96
N LYS A 215 5.87 -12.78 12.85
CA LYS A 215 5.00 -13.23 11.76
C LYS A 215 3.67 -12.48 11.71
N VAL A 216 3.09 -12.22 12.89
CA VAL A 216 1.84 -11.47 13.00
C VAL A 216 2.05 -10.02 12.57
N ARG A 217 3.14 -9.38 13.02
CA ARG A 217 3.51 -8.02 12.65
C ARG A 217 3.72 -7.85 11.14
N MET A 218 4.54 -8.71 10.52
CA MET A 218 4.81 -8.62 9.08
C MET A 218 3.54 -8.81 8.23
N SER A 219 2.70 -9.77 8.63
CA SER A 219 1.41 -9.98 7.96
C SER A 219 0.54 -8.74 8.10
N LEU A 220 0.47 -8.15 9.29
CA LEU A 220 -0.33 -6.95 9.55
C LEU A 220 0.21 -5.70 8.84
N GLU A 221 1.54 -5.49 8.79
CA GLU A 221 2.17 -4.40 8.04
C GLU A 221 1.80 -4.51 6.55
N ARG A 222 1.95 -5.71 5.98
CA ARG A 222 1.58 -5.99 4.59
C ARG A 222 0.08 -5.82 4.35
N ASP A 223 -0.76 -6.40 5.20
CA ASP A 223 -2.21 -6.36 5.04
C ASP A 223 -2.74 -4.92 5.17
N LEU A 224 -2.23 -4.12 6.12
CA LEU A 224 -2.60 -2.70 6.25
C LEU A 224 -2.19 -1.87 5.04
N GLU A 225 -1.03 -2.12 4.45
CA GLU A 225 -0.62 -1.41 3.23
C GLU A 225 -1.44 -1.87 2.03
N GLN A 226 -1.59 -3.20 1.86
CA GLN A 226 -2.35 -3.80 0.76
C GLN A 226 -3.83 -3.38 0.75
N TYR A 227 -4.44 -3.24 1.93
CA TYR A 227 -5.88 -2.95 2.08
C TYR A 227 -6.16 -1.53 2.59
N LYS A 228 -5.17 -0.65 2.63
CA LYS A 228 -5.29 0.75 3.09
C LYS A 228 -6.53 1.48 2.57
N ASP A 229 -6.71 1.43 1.26
CA ASP A 229 -7.74 2.16 0.52
C ASP A 229 -9.15 1.55 0.67
N PHE A 230 -9.19 0.34 1.19
CA PHE A 230 -10.38 -0.46 1.30
C PHE A 230 -11.05 -0.31 2.68
N LEU A 231 -10.26 0.06 3.68
CA LEU A 231 -10.73 0.43 5.01
C LEU A 231 -11.32 1.84 5.00
N VAL A 232 -12.29 2.07 5.89
CA VAL A 232 -12.72 3.43 6.21
C VAL A 232 -11.50 4.23 6.69
N ALA A 233 -11.26 5.43 6.14
CA ALA A 233 -10.03 6.19 6.40
C ALA A 233 -9.78 6.44 7.91
N GLU A 234 -10.84 6.68 8.68
CA GLU A 234 -10.78 6.83 10.13
C GLU A 234 -10.27 5.55 10.81
N HIS A 235 -10.74 4.38 10.35
CA HIS A 235 -10.33 3.07 10.86
C HIS A 235 -8.89 2.75 10.45
N TYR A 236 -8.51 2.99 9.18
CA TYR A 236 -7.12 2.83 8.73
C TYR A 236 -6.16 3.69 9.57
N THR A 237 -6.49 4.96 9.78
CA THR A 237 -5.64 5.87 10.58
C THR A 237 -5.51 5.36 12.01
N LEU A 238 -6.59 4.81 12.58
CA LEU A 238 -6.59 4.19 13.91
C LEU A 238 -5.68 2.95 13.95
N TYR A 239 -5.84 2.02 13.00
CA TYR A 239 -5.06 0.79 12.92
C TYR A 239 -3.59 1.05 12.63
N GLN A 240 -3.28 1.97 11.74
CA GLN A 240 -1.93 2.41 11.43
C GLN A 240 -1.27 3.05 12.65
N LYS A 241 -1.97 3.94 13.37
CA LYS A 241 -1.47 4.53 14.62
C LYS A 241 -1.23 3.45 15.68
N ALA A 242 -2.16 2.51 15.83
CA ALA A 242 -2.05 1.40 16.76
C ALA A 242 -0.83 0.51 16.45
N LEU A 243 -0.64 0.11 15.19
CA LEU A 243 0.51 -0.66 14.74
C LEU A 243 1.82 0.12 14.95
N ALA A 244 1.85 1.41 14.62
CA ALA A 244 3.04 2.24 14.78
C ALA A 244 3.45 2.37 16.26
N LEU A 245 2.48 2.45 17.18
CA LEU A 245 2.70 2.43 18.63
C LEU A 245 3.15 1.06 19.13
N LEU A 246 2.53 -0.03 18.67
CA LEU A 246 2.97 -1.41 18.97
C LEU A 246 4.42 -1.65 18.53
N LYS A 247 4.73 -1.32 17.27
CA LYS A 247 6.07 -1.45 16.72
C LYS A 247 7.07 -0.62 17.52
N ASN A 248 6.73 0.60 17.93
CA ASN A 248 7.58 1.39 18.82
C ASN A 248 7.88 0.68 20.15
N GLU A 249 6.86 0.17 20.84
CA GLU A 249 7.06 -0.53 22.12
C GLU A 249 7.88 -1.82 21.96
N ILE A 250 7.63 -2.58 20.89
CA ILE A 250 8.40 -3.80 20.57
C ILE A 250 9.87 -3.45 20.31
N LEU A 251 10.14 -2.44 19.46
CA LEU A 251 11.50 -2.11 19.03
C LEU A 251 12.36 -1.48 20.14
N LYS A 252 11.77 -0.85 21.16
CA LYS A 252 12.52 -0.34 22.34
C LYS A 252 13.40 -1.40 22.99
N HIS A 253 12.98 -2.66 22.93
CA HIS A 253 13.68 -3.78 23.56
C HIS A 253 14.60 -4.55 22.60
N GLN A 254 14.58 -4.24 21.30
CA GLN A 254 15.27 -5.01 20.26
C GLN A 254 16.56 -4.39 19.72
N ALA A 255 16.85 -3.11 20.06
CA ALA A 255 18.02 -2.35 19.60
C ALA A 255 18.41 -2.55 18.11
N PRO A 256 17.53 -2.23 17.14
CA PRO A 256 17.76 -2.55 15.72
C PRO A 256 19.04 -1.95 15.14
N ILE A 257 19.36 -0.70 15.49
CA ILE A 257 20.60 -0.03 15.01
C ILE A 257 21.85 -0.76 15.50
N ASP A 258 21.86 -1.31 16.71
CA ASP A 258 22.99 -2.11 17.23
C ASP A 258 23.19 -3.40 16.43
N LYS A 259 22.09 -4.05 16.03
CA LYS A 259 22.14 -5.23 15.16
C LYS A 259 22.72 -4.88 13.79
N ILE A 260 22.34 -3.72 13.22
CA ILE A 260 22.90 -3.25 11.94
C ILE A 260 24.37 -2.90 12.07
N PHE A 261 24.78 -2.22 13.15
CA PHE A 261 26.18 -1.91 13.41
C PHE A 261 27.02 -3.19 13.49
N THR A 262 26.50 -4.24 14.14
CA THR A 262 27.17 -5.54 14.23
C THR A 262 27.41 -6.17 12.85
N LYS A 263 26.56 -5.92 11.84
CA LYS A 263 26.76 -6.42 10.47
C LYS A 263 28.00 -5.82 9.81
N ILE A 264 28.32 -4.55 10.09
CA ILE A 264 29.58 -3.93 9.66
C ILE A 264 30.77 -4.71 10.24
N LEU A 265 30.73 -5.00 11.55
CA LEU A 265 31.83 -5.68 12.24
C LEU A 265 32.03 -7.15 11.80
N GLN A 266 31.00 -7.79 11.26
CA GLN A 266 31.03 -9.19 10.86
C GLN A 266 31.69 -9.43 9.50
N TYR A 267 31.84 -8.40 8.65
CA TYR A 267 32.38 -8.52 7.30
C TYR A 267 33.72 -9.28 7.22
N PRO A 268 34.71 -9.03 8.11
CA PRO A 268 36.01 -9.72 8.04
C PRO A 268 35.93 -11.23 8.29
N HIS A 269 34.88 -11.74 8.95
CA HIS A 269 34.71 -13.17 9.18
C HIS A 269 34.39 -13.96 7.90
N TYR A 270 33.97 -13.26 6.84
CA TYR A 270 33.64 -13.86 5.54
C TYR A 270 34.76 -13.70 4.50
N SER A 271 35.82 -12.96 4.85
CA SER A 271 36.98 -12.73 3.99
C SER A 271 37.97 -13.90 4.06
N ASP A 272 38.70 -14.16 2.98
CA ASP A 272 39.70 -15.24 2.94
C ASP A 272 40.75 -15.02 4.05
N PRO A 273 40.95 -15.98 4.98
CA PRO A 273 41.90 -15.84 6.08
C PRO A 273 43.35 -15.56 5.67
N SER A 274 43.70 -15.83 4.40
CA SER A 274 45.03 -15.57 3.83
C SER A 274 45.27 -14.10 3.46
N LEU A 275 44.22 -13.29 3.39
CA LEU A 275 44.21 -11.86 3.03
C LEU A 275 44.14 -10.93 4.27
N ILE A 276 44.28 -11.49 5.47
CA ILE A 276 43.96 -10.79 6.73
C ILE A 276 45.22 -10.67 7.61
N ASP A 277 45.76 -9.45 7.74
CA ASP A 277 46.57 -9.10 8.90
C ASP A 277 45.63 -8.91 10.10
N ARG A 278 45.49 -9.97 10.90
CA ARG A 278 44.44 -10.05 11.93
C ARG A 278 44.59 -8.96 12.97
N ASP A 279 45.81 -8.62 13.37
CA ASP A 279 46.06 -7.65 14.44
C ASP A 279 45.61 -6.25 14.03
N ASP A 280 45.79 -5.87 12.77
CA ASP A 280 45.36 -4.58 12.24
C ASP A 280 43.83 -4.48 12.13
N VAL A 281 43.18 -5.51 11.57
CA VAL A 281 41.70 -5.56 11.48
C VAL A 281 41.05 -5.44 12.87
N TYR A 282 41.58 -6.10 13.89
CA TYR A 282 41.06 -5.97 15.27
C TYR A 282 41.15 -4.54 15.79
N LEU A 283 42.23 -3.81 15.50
CA LEU A 283 42.38 -2.42 15.94
C LEU A 283 41.36 -1.48 15.28
N HIS A 284 41.02 -1.68 14.01
CA HIS A 284 39.98 -0.90 13.34
C HIS A 284 38.59 -1.23 13.87
N ILE A 285 38.29 -2.51 14.11
CA ILE A 285 37.03 -2.97 14.73
C ILE A 285 36.88 -2.38 16.14
N GLU A 286 37.94 -2.42 16.95
CA GLU A 286 37.93 -1.85 18.30
C GLU A 286 37.67 -0.34 18.27
N ARG A 287 38.37 0.39 17.39
CA ARG A 287 38.18 1.84 17.22
C ARG A 287 36.74 2.20 16.85
N ILE A 288 36.17 1.56 15.83
CA ILE A 288 34.81 1.86 15.41
C ILE A 288 33.78 1.46 16.46
N THR A 289 34.00 0.33 17.16
CA THR A 289 33.13 -0.10 18.27
C THR A 289 33.13 0.93 19.40
N ASN A 290 34.31 1.41 19.78
CA ASN A 290 34.43 2.46 20.80
C ASN A 290 33.79 3.77 20.33
N ALA A 291 33.98 4.17 19.07
CA ALA A 291 33.34 5.36 18.51
C ALA A 291 31.80 5.27 18.53
N TYR A 292 31.26 4.11 18.16
CA TYR A 292 29.81 3.85 18.17
C TYR A 292 29.22 3.89 19.59
N GLU A 293 29.88 3.26 20.56
CA GLU A 293 29.44 3.30 21.96
C GLU A 293 29.53 4.71 22.56
N LEU A 294 30.55 5.50 22.18
CA LEU A 294 30.66 6.91 22.58
C LEU A 294 29.55 7.78 21.98
N LEU A 295 29.16 7.54 20.73
CA LEU A 295 28.01 8.19 20.09
C LEU A 295 26.71 7.88 20.85
N LYS A 296 26.44 6.59 21.12
CA LYS A 296 25.26 6.15 21.88
C LYS A 296 25.20 6.77 23.27
N ALA A 297 26.34 6.82 23.96
CA ALA A 297 26.46 7.44 25.28
C ALA A 297 26.46 8.98 25.25
N HIS A 298 26.37 9.61 24.07
CA HIS A 298 26.47 11.07 23.87
C HIS A 298 27.77 11.66 24.48
N ASN A 299 28.86 10.88 24.45
CA ASN A 299 30.14 11.19 25.09
C ASN A 299 31.29 11.35 24.08
N ILE A 300 30.99 11.89 22.91
CA ILE A 300 31.94 12.09 21.80
C ILE A 300 33.05 13.13 22.10
N ARG A 301 33.03 13.79 23.26
CA ARG A 301 34.08 14.72 23.73
C ARG A 301 35.02 14.10 24.75
N SER A 302 34.96 12.79 24.96
CA SER A 302 35.81 12.08 25.93
C SER A 302 37.29 12.06 25.47
N PRO A 303 38.25 11.83 26.38
CA PRO A 303 39.66 11.64 26.01
C PRO A 303 39.85 10.49 25.01
N LEU A 304 39.06 9.41 25.15
CA LEU A 304 39.05 8.27 24.23
C LEU A 304 38.58 8.69 22.82
N ALA A 305 37.57 9.56 22.73
CA ALA A 305 37.14 10.10 21.43
C ALA A 305 38.26 10.89 20.75
N GLN A 306 38.97 11.74 21.50
CA GLN A 306 40.08 12.52 20.94
C GLN A 306 41.25 11.63 20.51
N GLU A 307 41.53 10.56 21.25
CA GLU A 307 42.53 9.56 20.88
C GLU A 307 42.16 8.88 19.56
N ILE A 308 40.93 8.41 19.40
CA ILE A 308 40.43 7.80 18.16
C ILE A 308 40.54 8.79 17.00
N ILE A 309 40.11 10.05 17.19
CA ILE A 309 40.19 11.10 16.15
C ILE A 309 41.64 11.30 15.71
N ASN A 310 42.58 11.41 16.65
CA ASN A 310 43.99 11.64 16.35
C ASN A 310 44.63 10.44 15.61
N ILE A 311 44.24 9.21 15.95
CA ILE A 311 44.76 7.99 15.32
C ILE A 311 44.18 7.82 13.91
N ALA A 312 42.87 8.03 13.74
CA ALA A 312 42.18 7.88 12.46
C ALA A 312 42.38 9.07 11.51
N GLN A 313 43.04 10.15 11.96
CA GLN A 313 43.24 11.34 11.13
C GLN A 313 44.17 11.06 9.93
N ASN A 314 43.60 11.12 8.73
CA ASN A 314 44.22 10.74 7.44
C ASN A 314 44.39 9.22 7.24
N PRO A 315 43.30 8.46 7.08
CA PRO A 315 43.33 6.99 6.94
C PRO A 315 44.28 6.51 5.84
N LEU A 316 44.36 7.25 4.72
CA LEU A 316 45.19 6.95 3.55
C LEU A 316 46.71 6.95 3.79
N LYS A 317 47.19 7.32 4.98
CA LYS A 317 48.61 7.17 5.35
C LYS A 317 48.98 5.72 5.68
N ASN A 318 48.00 4.88 6.02
CA ASN A 318 48.22 3.48 6.31
C ASN A 318 48.31 2.73 4.98
N VAL A 319 49.50 2.25 4.61
CA VAL A 319 49.71 1.57 3.32
C VAL A 319 49.36 0.09 3.47
N TYR A 320 48.21 -0.30 2.94
CA TYR A 320 47.77 -1.70 2.90
C TYR A 320 48.12 -2.35 1.55
N SER A 321 48.53 -3.62 1.58
CA SER A 321 48.85 -4.40 0.38
C SER A 321 47.75 -5.43 0.09
N GLU A 322 46.62 -4.99 -0.48
CA GLU A 322 45.56 -5.75 -1.18
C GLU A 322 44.34 -4.84 -1.41
N THR A 323 43.40 -5.13 -2.33
CA THR A 323 42.38 -4.13 -2.74
C THR A 323 41.07 -4.15 -1.94
N LEU A 324 40.52 -5.31 -1.58
CA LEU A 324 39.20 -5.42 -0.92
C LEU A 324 39.21 -5.02 0.57
N MET A 325 40.04 -5.70 1.38
CA MET A 325 40.10 -5.44 2.83
C MET A 325 40.53 -3.98 3.11
N THR A 326 41.33 -3.40 2.23
CA THR A 326 41.78 -2.02 2.31
C THR A 326 40.65 -1.00 2.21
N HIS A 327 39.72 -1.16 1.26
CA HIS A 327 38.56 -0.27 1.19
C HIS A 327 37.73 -0.37 2.47
N TYR A 328 37.47 -1.59 2.95
CA TYR A 328 36.77 -1.79 4.22
C TYR A 328 37.45 -1.07 5.40
N LEU A 329 38.77 -1.23 5.59
CA LEU A 329 39.50 -0.59 6.70
C LEU A 329 39.52 0.94 6.62
N TYR A 330 39.72 1.51 5.42
CA TYR A 330 39.59 2.96 5.23
C TYR A 330 38.17 3.43 5.54
N GLY A 331 37.17 2.68 5.08
CA GLY A 331 35.77 2.91 5.37
C GLY A 331 35.49 2.97 6.87
N LEU A 332 36.02 2.02 7.64
CA LEU A 332 35.87 1.99 9.11
C LEU A 332 36.50 3.20 9.81
N ASP A 333 37.68 3.66 9.36
CA ASP A 333 38.33 4.81 9.96
C ASP A 333 37.57 6.11 9.67
N TYR A 334 37.15 6.33 8.41
CA TYR A 334 36.31 7.48 8.06
C TYR A 334 34.96 7.44 8.79
N LEU A 335 34.37 6.25 8.94
CA LEU A 335 33.12 6.07 9.69
C LEU A 335 33.31 6.35 11.18
N SER A 336 34.45 5.95 11.77
CA SER A 336 34.80 6.25 13.16
C SER A 336 34.91 7.76 13.40
N LEU A 337 35.50 8.51 12.47
CA LEU A 337 35.54 9.97 12.53
C LEU A 337 34.13 10.58 12.44
N ALA A 338 33.30 10.09 11.52
CA ALA A 338 31.92 10.55 11.37
C ALA A 338 31.05 10.25 12.61
N LEU A 339 31.20 9.07 13.22
CA LEU A 339 30.53 8.70 14.48
C LEU A 339 30.91 9.64 15.63
N LEU A 340 32.11 10.20 15.64
CA LEU A 340 32.56 11.14 16.67
C LEU A 340 32.23 12.61 16.35
N GLY A 341 31.52 12.87 15.25
CA GLY A 341 31.13 14.22 14.83
C GLY A 341 32.25 15.04 14.19
N GLU A 342 33.37 14.41 13.81
CA GLU A 342 34.50 15.09 13.18
C GLU A 342 34.24 15.23 11.68
N ASN A 343 34.06 16.47 11.20
CA ASN A 343 33.86 16.82 9.78
C ASN A 343 32.92 15.84 9.03
N ILE A 344 31.69 15.68 9.53
CA ILE A 344 30.72 14.71 8.99
C ILE A 344 30.54 14.89 7.48
N GLN A 345 30.42 16.13 7.00
CA GLN A 345 30.26 16.45 5.57
C GLN A 345 31.38 15.92 4.67
N GLY A 346 32.61 15.82 5.18
CA GLY A 346 33.74 15.27 4.44
C GLY A 346 33.97 13.78 4.67
N ASN A 347 33.87 13.34 5.93
CA ASN A 347 34.24 11.97 6.31
C ASN A 347 33.15 10.96 6.01
N LEU A 348 31.87 11.32 6.17
CA LEU A 348 30.78 10.38 5.94
C LEU A 348 30.71 9.93 4.47
N PRO A 349 30.70 10.82 3.45
CA PRO A 349 30.68 10.38 2.06
C PRO A 349 31.84 9.44 1.69
N LEU A 350 33.05 9.72 2.20
CA LEU A 350 34.22 8.87 1.99
C LEU A 350 34.07 7.50 2.68
N ALA A 351 33.52 7.48 3.89
CA ALA A 351 33.23 6.23 4.58
C ALA A 351 32.29 5.33 3.77
N LEU A 352 31.18 5.90 3.27
CA LEU A 352 30.24 5.16 2.42
C LEU A 352 30.89 4.74 1.11
N GLU A 353 31.60 5.63 0.42
CA GLU A 353 32.31 5.30 -0.84
C GLU A 353 33.18 4.05 -0.65
N TYR A 354 34.05 4.04 0.35
CA TYR A 354 34.95 2.92 0.62
C TYR A 354 34.22 1.65 1.07
N LEU A 355 33.21 1.72 1.94
CA LEU A 355 32.46 0.54 2.40
C LEU A 355 31.61 -0.10 1.28
N GLN A 356 31.23 0.69 0.27
CA GLN A 356 30.32 0.27 -0.81
C GLN A 356 31.06 -0.10 -2.10
N GLN A 357 32.29 0.39 -2.29
CA GLN A 357 33.06 0.26 -3.52
C GLN A 357 33.19 -1.19 -4.01
N ASP A 358 33.45 -2.12 -3.09
CA ASP A 358 33.63 -3.52 -3.45
C ASP A 358 32.31 -4.16 -3.92
N PHE A 359 31.21 -3.93 -3.21
CA PHE A 359 29.90 -4.43 -3.64
C PHE A 359 29.56 -3.93 -5.06
N HIS A 360 29.71 -2.62 -5.31
CA HIS A 360 29.49 -2.06 -6.64
C HIS A 360 30.42 -2.66 -7.69
N THR A 361 31.69 -2.87 -7.36
CA THR A 361 32.64 -3.49 -8.29
C THR A 361 32.19 -4.92 -8.64
N PHE A 362 31.93 -5.78 -7.66
CA PHE A 362 31.55 -7.18 -7.91
C PHE A 362 30.17 -7.33 -8.57
N GLN A 363 29.20 -6.51 -8.20
CA GLN A 363 27.86 -6.57 -8.76
C GLN A 363 27.79 -5.97 -10.17
N ILE A 364 28.37 -4.79 -10.39
CA ILE A 364 28.27 -4.07 -11.67
C ILE A 364 29.23 -4.64 -12.71
N THR A 365 30.47 -4.96 -12.32
CA THR A 365 31.48 -5.42 -13.30
C THR A 365 31.57 -6.93 -13.44
N GLN A 366 31.22 -7.69 -12.40
CA GLN A 366 31.32 -9.16 -12.43
C GLN A 366 29.95 -9.88 -12.40
N HIS A 367 28.84 -9.14 -12.34
CA HIS A 367 27.47 -9.67 -12.29
C HIS A 367 27.26 -10.76 -11.23
N ARG A 368 27.96 -10.64 -10.10
CA ARG A 368 27.92 -11.59 -9.00
C ARG A 368 27.37 -10.93 -7.74
N PHE A 369 26.31 -11.51 -7.19
CA PHE A 369 25.81 -11.15 -5.88
C PHE A 369 26.61 -11.87 -4.80
N ASP A 370 27.11 -11.12 -3.82
CA ASP A 370 27.82 -11.63 -2.66
C ASP A 370 27.17 -11.07 -1.39
N ALA A 371 26.61 -11.95 -0.57
CA ALA A 371 25.79 -11.55 0.58
C ALA A 371 26.59 -10.79 1.65
N PRO A 372 27.82 -11.17 2.03
CA PRO A 372 28.65 -10.37 2.94
C PRO A 372 28.93 -8.94 2.43
N LEU A 373 29.28 -8.78 1.14
CA LEU A 373 29.48 -7.46 0.54
C LEU A 373 28.19 -6.63 0.56
N PHE A 374 27.05 -7.23 0.23
CA PHE A 374 25.75 -6.56 0.29
C PHE A 374 25.35 -6.17 1.72
N GLN A 375 25.63 -7.02 2.71
CA GLN A 375 25.35 -6.70 4.11
C GLN A 375 26.18 -5.49 4.58
N ASN A 376 27.47 -5.43 4.23
CA ASN A 376 28.31 -4.27 4.54
C ASN A 376 27.81 -3.01 3.83
N TYR A 377 27.44 -3.14 2.55
CA TYR A 377 26.84 -2.09 1.73
C TYR A 377 25.56 -1.52 2.36
N MET A 378 24.58 -2.37 2.68
CA MET A 378 23.32 -1.96 3.30
C MET A 378 23.49 -1.36 4.70
N ALA A 379 24.34 -1.98 5.53
CA ALA A 379 24.60 -1.48 6.87
C ALA A 379 25.26 -0.08 6.82
N SER A 380 26.13 0.19 5.84
CA SER A 380 26.76 1.50 5.67
C SER A 380 25.75 2.63 5.43
N PHE A 381 24.71 2.42 4.61
CA PHE A 381 23.65 3.41 4.40
C PHE A 381 22.91 3.74 5.69
N ILE A 382 22.51 2.71 6.43
CA ILE A 382 21.68 2.85 7.62
C ILE A 382 22.47 3.50 8.75
N ILE A 383 23.74 3.10 8.96
CA ILE A 383 24.60 3.75 9.94
C ILE A 383 24.93 5.19 9.54
N GLY A 384 25.12 5.47 8.24
CA GLY A 384 25.32 6.83 7.76
C GLY A 384 24.10 7.72 8.00
N ALA A 385 22.90 7.23 7.71
CA ALA A 385 21.66 7.92 8.04
C ALA A 385 21.52 8.10 9.57
N TYR A 386 21.85 7.09 10.37
CA TYR A 386 21.85 7.19 11.83
C TYR A 386 22.77 8.30 12.36
N ILE A 387 23.97 8.45 11.80
CA ILE A 387 24.90 9.56 12.15
C ILE A 387 24.25 10.91 11.85
N LEU A 388 23.75 11.10 10.63
CA LEU A 388 23.12 12.37 10.23
C LEU A 388 21.88 12.69 11.07
N ALA A 389 21.07 11.69 11.42
CA ALA A 389 19.94 11.83 12.33
C ALA A 389 20.36 12.21 13.75
N HIS A 390 21.44 11.62 14.25
CA HIS A 390 21.94 11.90 15.60
C HIS A 390 22.45 13.35 15.73
N PHE A 391 23.15 13.84 14.70
CA PHE A 391 23.73 15.18 14.69
C PHE A 391 22.81 16.25 14.07
N TYR A 392 21.69 15.84 13.46
CA TYR A 392 20.77 16.68 12.69
C TYR A 392 21.46 17.49 11.57
N GLU A 393 22.35 16.83 10.84
CA GLU A 393 23.10 17.45 9.74
C GLU A 393 22.60 16.98 8.37
N ASN A 394 22.57 17.91 7.41
CA ASN A 394 22.31 17.65 5.98
C ASN A 394 21.07 16.77 5.70
N GLU A 395 19.88 17.36 5.88
CA GLU A 395 18.58 16.68 5.67
C GLU A 395 18.49 16.00 4.31
N VAL A 396 18.95 16.67 3.25
CA VAL A 396 18.91 16.17 1.88
C VAL A 396 19.70 14.87 1.76
N TYR A 397 20.91 14.83 2.31
CA TYR A 397 21.73 13.62 2.27
C TYR A 397 21.16 12.52 3.17
N PHE A 398 20.60 12.87 4.32
CA PHE A 398 19.90 11.92 5.18
C PHE A 398 18.72 11.24 4.45
N ASP A 399 17.84 12.02 3.82
CA ASP A 399 16.70 11.49 3.09
C ASP A 399 17.13 10.70 1.84
N GLU A 400 18.23 11.11 1.18
CA GLU A 400 18.83 10.35 0.09
C GLU A 400 19.31 8.96 0.55
N LEU A 401 20.02 8.88 1.69
CA LEU A 401 20.48 7.60 2.24
C LEU A 401 19.31 6.69 2.62
N LEU A 402 18.26 7.23 3.24
CA LEU A 402 17.04 6.47 3.55
C LEU A 402 16.34 5.96 2.30
N ARG A 403 16.14 6.83 1.30
CA ARG A 403 15.52 6.46 0.02
C ARG A 403 16.32 5.38 -0.69
N SER A 404 17.64 5.50 -0.68
CA SER A 404 18.56 4.54 -1.32
C SER A 404 18.48 3.19 -0.60
N ALA A 405 18.59 3.16 0.72
CA ALA A 405 18.45 1.94 1.51
C ALA A 405 17.10 1.23 1.29
N LYS A 406 15.99 1.98 1.29
CA LYS A 406 14.66 1.41 1.00
C LYS A 406 14.57 0.81 -0.41
N THR A 407 15.14 1.50 -1.40
CA THR A 407 15.13 1.06 -2.80
C THR A 407 15.96 -0.21 -2.98
N GLU A 408 17.17 -0.23 -2.44
CA GLU A 408 18.08 -1.38 -2.50
C GLU A 408 17.49 -2.60 -1.76
N LEU A 409 16.90 -2.39 -0.59
CA LEU A 409 16.25 -3.45 0.18
C LEU A 409 15.07 -4.07 -0.58
N ALA A 410 14.28 -3.26 -1.27
CA ALA A 410 13.19 -3.74 -2.13
C ALA A 410 13.73 -4.51 -3.34
N HIS A 411 14.82 -4.04 -3.96
CA HIS A 411 15.42 -4.67 -5.13
C HIS A 411 16.02 -6.06 -4.83
N TYR A 412 16.62 -6.23 -3.64
CA TYR A 412 17.31 -7.47 -3.26
C TYR A 412 16.52 -8.36 -2.29
N ARG A 413 15.25 -8.06 -2.05
CA ARG A 413 14.40 -8.79 -1.09
C ARG A 413 14.42 -10.31 -1.32
N ASP A 414 14.43 -10.77 -2.58
CA ASP A 414 14.33 -12.20 -2.93
C ASP A 414 15.60 -13.00 -2.66
N VAL A 415 16.76 -12.35 -2.52
CA VAL A 415 18.06 -13.01 -2.33
C VAL A 415 18.56 -12.92 -0.89
N MET A 416 17.75 -12.37 0.03
CA MET A 416 18.09 -12.16 1.43
C MET A 416 17.33 -13.12 2.35
N SER A 417 17.87 -13.35 3.54
CA SER A 417 17.12 -14.02 4.60
C SER A 417 16.04 -13.09 5.16
N SER A 418 14.90 -13.65 5.58
CA SER A 418 13.82 -12.88 6.19
C SER A 418 14.29 -12.11 7.44
N ASP A 419 15.18 -12.71 8.23
CA ASP A 419 15.76 -12.09 9.43
C ASP A 419 16.64 -10.87 9.09
N ASP A 420 17.39 -10.91 7.98
CA ASP A 420 18.19 -9.75 7.55
C ASP A 420 17.30 -8.62 7.05
N ILE A 421 16.28 -8.91 6.25
CA ILE A 421 15.31 -7.91 5.76
C ILE A 421 14.65 -7.19 6.94
N GLU A 422 14.19 -7.95 7.94
CA GLU A 422 13.55 -7.41 9.14
C GLU A 422 14.46 -6.42 9.88
N ASN A 423 15.72 -6.81 10.15
CA ASN A 423 16.65 -5.94 10.86
C ASN A 423 16.85 -4.59 10.14
N TYR A 424 16.86 -4.60 8.80
CA TYR A 424 16.97 -3.38 8.00
C TYR A 424 15.66 -2.58 7.99
N GLU A 425 14.50 -3.21 7.81
CA GLU A 425 13.19 -2.54 7.85
C GLU A 425 12.93 -1.89 9.23
N ASP A 426 13.35 -2.53 10.32
CA ASP A 426 13.21 -2.00 11.68
C ASP A 426 14.15 -0.82 11.96
N ALA A 427 15.39 -0.90 11.47
CA ALA A 427 16.32 0.22 11.55
C ALA A 427 15.83 1.43 10.74
N LEU A 428 15.35 1.21 9.51
CA LEU A 428 14.79 2.26 8.65
C LEU A 428 13.55 2.90 9.27
N PHE A 429 12.67 2.10 9.89
CA PHE A 429 11.50 2.61 10.58
C PHE A 429 11.85 3.55 11.75
N LEU A 430 12.91 3.24 12.51
CA LEU A 430 13.39 4.13 13.57
C LEU A 430 13.93 5.44 13.00
N LEU A 431 14.68 5.38 11.90
CA LEU A 431 15.28 6.56 11.27
C LEU A 431 14.23 7.44 10.59
N ASP A 432 13.19 6.88 9.99
CA ASP A 432 12.07 7.63 9.39
C ASP A 432 11.42 8.59 10.41
N LYS A 433 11.38 8.20 11.69
CA LYS A 433 10.80 8.99 12.79
C LYS A 433 11.68 10.13 13.29
N THR A 434 12.88 10.31 12.71
CA THR A 434 13.76 11.40 13.08
C THR A 434 13.08 12.73 12.81
N ASP A 435 13.00 13.59 13.83
CA ASP A 435 12.37 14.90 13.75
C ASP A 435 13.11 15.82 12.76
N ARG A 436 12.54 15.91 11.55
CA ARG A 436 13.10 16.70 10.44
C ARG A 436 13.23 18.19 10.77
N SER A 437 12.42 18.71 11.68
CA SER A 437 12.46 20.13 12.07
C SER A 437 13.78 20.56 12.73
N LYS A 438 14.58 19.60 13.19
CA LYS A 438 15.87 19.84 13.82
C LYS A 438 17.04 19.90 12.84
N PHE A 439 16.84 19.49 11.58
CA PHE A 439 17.91 19.51 10.59
C PHE A 439 18.20 20.93 10.09
N LEU A 440 19.47 21.14 9.71
CA LEU A 440 19.90 22.38 9.06
C LEU A 440 19.42 22.41 7.60
N SER A 441 18.49 23.31 7.29
CA SER A 441 17.91 23.48 5.95
C SER A 441 18.94 23.95 4.92
N ILE A 442 19.11 23.21 3.82
CA ILE A 442 19.84 23.64 2.62
C ILE A 442 18.85 23.63 1.45
N ASN A 443 18.53 24.82 0.91
CA ASN A 443 17.70 24.95 -0.29
C ASN A 443 18.57 24.80 -1.55
N LEU A 444 18.32 23.76 -2.34
CA LEU A 444 18.78 23.66 -3.73
C LEU A 444 17.73 24.29 -4.65
N ALA A 445 18.16 25.18 -5.55
CA ALA A 445 17.30 25.86 -6.50
C ALA A 445 17.17 25.05 -7.79
N ASP A 446 15.96 24.60 -8.13
CA ASP A 446 15.67 23.92 -9.39
C ASP A 446 15.44 24.92 -10.54
N SER A 447 16.05 24.66 -11.70
CA SER A 447 15.62 25.22 -12.99
C SER A 447 14.42 24.43 -13.51
N LYS A 448 13.25 24.60 -12.88
CA LYS A 448 12.00 24.00 -13.34
C LYS A 448 11.47 24.73 -14.58
N PRO A 449 10.84 24.02 -15.54
CA PRO A 449 10.06 24.65 -16.59
C PRO A 449 8.94 25.50 -15.98
N THR A 450 8.47 26.51 -16.72
CA THR A 450 7.40 27.39 -16.26
C THR A 450 6.12 26.60 -16.00
N ASP A 451 5.47 26.89 -14.87
CA ASP A 451 4.21 26.26 -14.49
C ASP A 451 3.13 26.52 -15.53
N GLU A 452 2.38 25.47 -15.87
CA GLU A 452 1.25 25.53 -16.78
C GLU A 452 -0.03 25.25 -16.00
N ALA A 453 -1.06 26.09 -16.14
CA ALA A 453 -2.32 25.91 -15.43
C ALA A 453 -3.00 24.59 -15.84
N GLY A 454 -3.33 23.75 -14.86
CA GLY A 454 -3.99 22.45 -15.08
C GLY A 454 -3.03 21.28 -15.37
N TYR A 455 -1.72 21.53 -15.43
CA TYR A 455 -0.72 20.50 -15.75
C TYR A 455 0.40 20.43 -14.70
N ILE A 456 0.86 19.21 -14.44
CA ILE A 456 2.06 18.93 -13.64
C ILE A 456 3.16 18.45 -14.58
N LYS A 457 4.32 19.11 -14.54
CA LYS A 457 5.49 18.76 -15.36
C LYS A 457 6.43 17.87 -14.57
N VAL A 458 6.64 16.66 -15.04
CA VAL A 458 7.45 15.62 -14.38
C VAL A 458 8.68 15.33 -15.23
N GLN A 459 9.87 15.49 -14.67
CA GLN A 459 11.09 15.13 -15.40
C GLN A 459 11.16 13.62 -15.60
N LEU A 460 11.34 13.18 -16.85
CA LEU A 460 11.53 11.78 -17.17
C LEU A 460 13.01 11.40 -17.04
N ILE A 461 13.28 10.21 -16.52
CA ILE A 461 14.62 9.62 -16.49
C ILE A 461 14.72 8.71 -17.70
N LEU A 462 15.45 9.13 -18.73
CA LEU A 462 15.47 8.48 -20.03
C LEU A 462 16.90 8.07 -20.44
N SER A 463 17.02 6.90 -21.04
CA SER A 463 18.24 6.46 -21.71
C SER A 463 18.44 7.16 -23.07
N PRO A 464 19.68 7.18 -23.60
CA PRO A 464 19.94 7.76 -24.93
C PRO A 464 19.11 7.14 -26.06
N GLN A 465 18.74 5.86 -25.93
CA GLN A 465 17.93 5.13 -26.91
C GLN A 465 16.47 5.60 -26.88
N GLU A 466 15.90 5.80 -25.70
CA GLU A 466 14.54 6.32 -25.52
C GLU A 466 14.44 7.76 -26.01
N ILE A 467 15.46 8.58 -25.75
CA ILE A 467 15.55 9.95 -26.28
C ILE A 467 15.57 9.94 -27.82
N ALA A 468 16.36 9.05 -28.43
CA ALA A 468 16.40 8.91 -29.89
C ALA A 468 15.03 8.46 -30.47
N GLN A 469 14.33 7.55 -29.77
CA GLN A 469 13.00 7.09 -30.15
C GLN A 469 11.94 8.19 -30.03
N ILE A 470 11.97 9.00 -28.96
CA ILE A 470 11.10 10.18 -28.80
C ILE A 470 11.35 11.18 -29.93
N ASN A 471 12.60 11.48 -30.25
CA ASN A 471 12.94 12.42 -31.31
C ASN A 471 12.45 11.93 -32.69
N SER A 472 12.56 10.63 -32.95
CA SER A 472 12.02 10.00 -34.17
C SER A 472 10.49 10.15 -34.26
N LEU A 473 9.78 9.92 -33.15
CA LEU A 473 8.32 10.09 -33.08
C LEU A 473 7.89 11.54 -33.26
N ILE A 474 8.59 12.50 -32.65
CA ILE A 474 8.34 13.94 -32.83
C ILE A 474 8.58 14.36 -34.28
N ALA A 475 9.63 13.85 -34.93
CA ALA A 475 9.90 14.14 -36.34
C ALA A 475 8.80 13.59 -37.25
N LYS A 476 8.37 12.34 -37.01
CA LYS A 476 7.25 11.70 -37.72
C LYS A 476 5.93 12.47 -37.52
N GLU A 477 5.68 12.97 -36.31
CA GLU A 477 4.50 13.80 -36.01
C GLU A 477 4.52 15.12 -36.80
N LYS A 478 5.66 15.82 -36.83
CA LYS A 478 5.83 17.06 -37.61
C LYS A 478 5.66 16.82 -39.11
N GLU A 479 6.26 15.76 -39.64
CA GLU A 479 6.15 15.42 -41.06
C GLU A 479 4.70 15.09 -41.46
N THR A 480 3.96 14.36 -40.63
CA THR A 480 2.55 14.02 -40.91
C THR A 480 1.63 15.25 -40.84
N LEU A 481 1.87 16.16 -39.88
CA LEU A 481 1.21 17.47 -39.80
C LEU A 481 1.47 18.33 -41.05
N GLU A 482 2.71 18.42 -41.51
CA GLU A 482 3.09 19.15 -42.74
C GLU A 482 2.42 18.57 -43.99
N GLN A 483 2.19 17.25 -44.01
CA GLN A 483 1.50 16.53 -45.10
C GLN A 483 -0.03 16.58 -44.99
N GLY A 484 -0.60 17.20 -43.94
CA GLY A 484 -2.05 17.27 -43.72
C GLY A 484 -2.70 15.94 -43.36
N THR A 485 -1.92 14.99 -42.83
CA THR A 485 -2.37 13.66 -42.42
C THR A 485 -2.35 13.53 -40.89
N LYS A 486 -3.24 12.72 -40.31
CA LYS A 486 -3.19 12.43 -38.87
C LYS A 486 -2.07 11.42 -38.57
N MET A 487 -1.25 11.69 -37.56
CA MET A 487 -0.22 10.76 -37.08
C MET A 487 -0.88 9.54 -36.44
N CYS A 488 -0.46 8.34 -36.85
CA CYS A 488 -0.86 7.09 -36.21
C CYS A 488 0.33 6.42 -35.51
N LEU A 489 0.11 5.91 -34.30
CA LEU A 489 1.09 5.10 -33.58
C LEU A 489 0.91 3.62 -33.92
N THR A 490 2.02 2.93 -34.15
CA THR A 490 2.07 1.46 -34.18
C THR A 490 1.91 0.90 -32.77
N PRO A 491 1.55 -0.39 -32.59
CA PRO A 491 1.41 -0.99 -31.27
C PRO A 491 2.67 -0.87 -30.39
N LEU A 492 3.86 -0.98 -30.98
CA LEU A 492 5.13 -0.83 -30.26
C LEU A 492 5.40 0.63 -29.87
N GLU A 493 5.10 1.59 -30.75
CA GLU A 493 5.23 3.02 -30.44
C GLU A 493 4.23 3.43 -29.34
N ALA A 494 2.99 2.92 -29.38
CA ALA A 494 2.02 3.13 -28.33
C ALA A 494 2.53 2.55 -27.00
N LYS A 495 2.95 1.28 -26.97
CA LYS A 495 3.51 0.62 -25.77
C LYS A 495 4.68 1.41 -25.16
N PHE A 496 5.53 2.01 -25.98
CA PHE A 496 6.61 2.90 -25.55
C PHE A 496 6.09 4.22 -24.96
N MET A 497 5.16 4.92 -25.62
CA MET A 497 4.56 6.15 -25.06
C MET A 497 3.79 5.89 -23.76
N LEU A 498 3.20 4.70 -23.62
CA LEU A 498 2.53 4.25 -22.41
C LEU A 498 3.52 3.97 -21.27
N SER A 499 4.70 3.41 -21.54
CA SER A 499 5.72 3.27 -20.50
C SER A 499 6.22 4.61 -19.99
N LEU A 500 6.33 5.63 -20.85
CA LEU A 500 6.68 7.00 -20.43
C LEU A 500 5.58 7.62 -19.56
N THR A 501 4.31 7.40 -19.94
CA THR A 501 3.15 7.83 -19.15
C THR A 501 3.15 7.19 -17.78
N TYR A 502 3.35 5.87 -17.72
CA TYR A 502 3.44 5.14 -16.46
C TYR A 502 4.59 5.63 -15.57
N GLN A 503 5.77 5.87 -16.15
CA GLN A 503 6.91 6.45 -15.42
C GLN A 503 6.55 7.80 -14.80
N ALA A 504 5.94 8.70 -15.56
CA ALA A 504 5.55 10.03 -15.08
C ALA A 504 4.53 9.96 -13.93
N TYR A 505 3.50 9.12 -14.07
CA TYR A 505 2.50 8.89 -13.03
C TYR A 505 3.13 8.30 -11.76
N LYS A 506 4.02 7.30 -11.90
CA LYS A 506 4.73 6.70 -10.77
C LYS A 506 5.57 7.71 -10.00
N THR A 507 6.23 8.64 -10.68
CA THR A 507 6.98 9.73 -10.03
C THR A 507 6.07 10.69 -9.25
N GLN A 508 4.79 10.80 -9.59
CA GLN A 508 3.78 11.54 -8.82
C GLN A 508 3.10 10.71 -7.72
N GLY A 509 3.62 9.52 -7.41
CA GLY A 509 3.06 8.65 -6.38
C GLY A 509 1.84 7.84 -6.82
N PHE A 510 1.69 7.60 -8.13
CA PHE A 510 0.78 6.56 -8.62
C PHE A 510 1.41 5.18 -8.36
N GLU A 511 0.83 4.42 -7.44
CA GLU A 511 1.22 3.05 -7.14
C GLU A 511 0.36 2.07 -7.96
N GLY A 512 0.99 1.02 -8.50
CA GLY A 512 0.27 -0.04 -9.20
C GLY A 512 -0.69 -0.74 -8.25
N VAL A 513 -1.87 -1.10 -8.75
CA VAL A 513 -2.90 -1.77 -7.94
C VAL A 513 -2.67 -3.27 -8.08
N ALA A 514 -2.55 -3.98 -6.96
CA ALA A 514 -2.41 -5.44 -6.99
C ALA A 514 -3.57 -6.07 -7.79
N PRO A 515 -3.31 -7.07 -8.66
CA PRO A 515 -4.32 -7.75 -9.49
C PRO A 515 -5.61 -8.15 -8.76
N GLU A 516 -5.49 -8.66 -7.53
CA GLU A 516 -6.62 -9.03 -6.68
C GLU A 516 -7.45 -7.82 -6.24
N MET A 517 -6.79 -6.71 -5.88
CA MET A 517 -7.44 -5.45 -5.51
C MET A 517 -8.12 -4.79 -6.71
N PHE A 518 -7.48 -4.87 -7.88
CA PHE A 518 -8.04 -4.41 -9.14
C PHE A 518 -9.31 -5.20 -9.48
N ARG A 519 -9.29 -6.53 -9.32
CA ARG A 519 -10.46 -7.40 -9.55
C ARG A 519 -11.61 -7.11 -8.59
N ILE A 520 -11.33 -6.92 -7.30
CA ILE A 520 -12.35 -6.59 -6.28
C ILE A 520 -12.99 -5.24 -6.62
N ARG A 521 -12.19 -4.20 -6.87
CA ARG A 521 -12.68 -2.84 -7.16
C ARG A 521 -13.48 -2.78 -8.45
N LEU A 522 -13.04 -3.43 -9.52
CA LEU A 522 -13.81 -3.47 -10.76
C LEU A 522 -15.08 -4.33 -10.63
N GLY A 523 -15.04 -5.41 -9.82
CA GLY A 523 -16.21 -6.24 -9.53
C GLY A 523 -17.29 -5.48 -8.76
N GLU A 524 -16.89 -4.73 -7.72
CA GLU A 524 -17.80 -3.97 -6.85
C GLU A 524 -18.31 -2.67 -7.50
N VAL A 525 -17.51 -1.98 -8.32
CA VAL A 525 -17.89 -0.70 -8.93
C VAL A 525 -18.55 -0.88 -10.30
N PHE A 526 -18.19 -1.93 -11.06
CA PHE A 526 -18.52 -2.03 -12.49
C PHE A 526 -19.26 -3.31 -12.93
N ASP A 527 -19.63 -4.22 -12.02
CA ASP A 527 -20.30 -5.49 -12.33
C ASP A 527 -19.60 -6.26 -13.47
N ILE A 528 -18.34 -6.60 -13.19
CA ILE A 528 -17.37 -7.09 -14.17
C ILE A 528 -17.80 -8.37 -14.92
N ASN A 529 -18.66 -9.18 -14.31
CA ASN A 529 -19.20 -10.40 -14.91
C ASN A 529 -20.05 -10.11 -16.17
N SER A 530 -20.44 -8.85 -16.35
CA SER A 530 -21.19 -8.36 -17.49
C SER A 530 -20.34 -7.65 -18.55
N ILE A 531 -19.00 -7.55 -18.40
CA ILE A 531 -18.12 -6.74 -19.29
C ILE A 531 -18.32 -7.01 -20.78
N TYR A 532 -18.54 -8.28 -21.16
CA TYR A 532 -18.78 -8.66 -22.56
C TYR A 532 -20.04 -8.01 -23.16
N ASN A 533 -20.94 -7.50 -22.32
CA ASN A 533 -22.19 -6.87 -22.66
C ASN A 533 -22.23 -5.35 -22.36
N THR A 534 -21.17 -4.78 -21.78
CA THR A 534 -21.12 -3.35 -21.44
C THR A 534 -20.50 -2.50 -22.58
N PRO A 535 -20.80 -1.19 -22.64
CA PRO A 535 -20.10 -0.27 -23.54
C PRO A 535 -18.58 -0.24 -23.36
N LEU A 536 -18.09 -0.65 -22.18
CA LEU A 536 -16.67 -0.68 -21.79
C LEU A 536 -15.83 -1.58 -22.71
N ALA A 537 -16.37 -2.73 -23.15
CA ALA A 537 -15.69 -3.66 -24.05
C ALA A 537 -15.15 -2.98 -25.31
N ARG A 538 -15.84 -1.94 -25.78
CA ARG A 538 -15.45 -1.20 -26.99
C ARG A 538 -14.21 -0.35 -26.79
N HIS A 539 -13.84 -0.03 -25.56
CA HIS A 539 -12.80 0.93 -25.23
C HIS A 539 -11.62 0.29 -24.50
N LEU A 540 -11.61 -1.04 -24.38
CA LEU A 540 -10.51 -1.85 -23.86
C LEU A 540 -9.51 -2.15 -24.96
N ILE A 541 -8.25 -1.80 -24.72
CA ILE A 541 -7.11 -2.21 -25.55
C ILE A 541 -6.09 -2.91 -24.64
N ASP A 542 -5.81 -4.17 -24.93
CA ASP A 542 -4.84 -5.00 -24.22
C ASP A 542 -3.48 -5.02 -24.94
N PHE A 543 -2.43 -4.61 -24.23
CA PHE A 543 -1.04 -4.82 -24.61
C PHE A 543 -0.37 -5.80 -23.65
N ASP A 544 0.73 -6.44 -24.06
CA ASP A 544 1.41 -7.43 -23.20
C ASP A 544 1.80 -6.91 -21.81
N PHE A 545 1.95 -5.59 -21.63
CA PHE A 545 2.33 -4.96 -20.35
C PHE A 545 1.34 -3.92 -19.80
N PHE A 546 0.32 -3.49 -20.57
CA PHE A 546 -0.58 -2.40 -20.17
C PHE A 546 -2.02 -2.66 -20.60
N MET A 547 -2.97 -2.32 -19.74
CA MET A 547 -4.38 -2.19 -20.12
C MET A 547 -4.72 -0.71 -20.31
N LEU A 548 -5.25 -0.36 -21.48
CA LEU A 548 -5.70 0.99 -21.79
C LEU A 548 -7.23 1.02 -21.88
N LEU A 549 -7.83 1.91 -21.09
CA LEU A 549 -9.28 2.16 -21.02
C LEU A 549 -9.60 3.55 -21.58
N GLY A 550 -10.42 3.62 -22.61
CA GLY A 550 -10.94 4.89 -23.14
C GLY A 550 -9.91 5.69 -23.91
N VAL A 551 -9.90 5.54 -25.24
CA VAL A 551 -9.14 6.44 -26.11
C VAL A 551 -10.07 7.27 -27.00
N ALA A 552 -9.86 8.58 -27.01
CA ALA A 552 -10.64 9.53 -27.78
C ALA A 552 -10.32 9.53 -29.29
N ASP A 553 -9.17 9.03 -29.74
CA ASP A 553 -8.78 9.03 -31.17
C ASP A 553 -8.46 7.62 -31.72
N LYS A 554 -9.43 6.70 -31.61
CA LYS A 554 -9.40 5.35 -32.22
C LYS A 554 -9.01 5.34 -33.71
N GLN A 555 -9.22 6.45 -34.43
CA GLN A 555 -8.89 6.56 -35.85
C GLN A 555 -7.37 6.55 -36.14
N CYS A 556 -6.54 6.77 -35.11
CA CYS A 556 -5.09 6.90 -35.23
C CYS A 556 -4.28 5.72 -34.67
N TYR A 557 -4.94 4.61 -34.28
CA TYR A 557 -4.26 3.38 -33.89
C TYR A 557 -4.23 2.42 -35.08
N ALA A 558 -3.06 1.84 -35.37
CA ALA A 558 -2.91 0.86 -36.45
C ALA A 558 -3.54 -0.51 -36.15
N GLN A 559 -4.65 -0.57 -35.41
CA GLN A 559 -5.54 -1.71 -35.31
C GLN A 559 -6.98 -1.25 -35.53
N ASN A 560 -7.40 -1.27 -36.80
CA ASN A 560 -8.81 -1.53 -37.14
C ASN A 560 -9.09 -3.03 -36.93
N GLU A 561 -8.81 -3.58 -35.74
CA GLU A 561 -9.25 -4.93 -35.42
C GLU A 561 -10.70 -4.87 -34.93
N ASP A 562 -11.53 -5.76 -35.46
CA ASP A 562 -12.91 -5.93 -35.00
C ASP A 562 -12.89 -6.26 -33.50
N ILE A 563 -13.73 -5.57 -32.73
CA ILE A 563 -13.87 -5.78 -31.30
C ILE A 563 -14.06 -7.25 -30.92
N ASN A 564 -14.77 -8.01 -31.77
CA ASN A 564 -15.01 -9.43 -31.54
C ASN A 564 -13.72 -10.24 -31.66
N ASN A 565 -12.77 -9.85 -32.50
CA ASN A 565 -11.47 -10.52 -32.61
C ASN A 565 -10.58 -10.22 -31.40
N VAL A 566 -10.63 -8.99 -30.89
CA VAL A 566 -9.92 -8.59 -29.66
C VAL A 566 -10.47 -9.38 -28.47
N LEU A 567 -11.80 -9.43 -28.32
CA LEU A 567 -12.47 -10.21 -27.27
C LEU A 567 -12.17 -11.72 -27.40
N THR A 568 -12.23 -12.28 -28.60
CA THR A 568 -11.89 -13.70 -28.86
C THR A 568 -10.43 -14.00 -28.52
N THR A 569 -9.50 -13.11 -28.84
CA THR A 569 -8.08 -13.27 -28.49
C THR A 569 -7.88 -13.24 -26.98
N LEU A 570 -8.61 -12.38 -26.28
CA LEU A 570 -8.57 -12.27 -24.82
C LEU A 570 -9.17 -13.50 -24.13
N GLU A 571 -10.34 -13.97 -24.59
CA GLU A 571 -10.95 -15.23 -24.14
C GLU A 571 -10.02 -16.43 -24.41
N ALA A 572 -9.35 -16.46 -25.57
CA ALA A 572 -8.40 -17.53 -25.89
C ALA A 572 -7.16 -17.49 -24.98
N LYS A 573 -6.61 -16.32 -24.68
CA LYS A 573 -5.51 -16.18 -23.71
C LYS A 573 -5.96 -16.61 -22.31
N GLU A 574 -7.15 -16.21 -21.86
CA GLU A 574 -7.74 -16.63 -20.58
C GLU A 574 -7.90 -18.15 -20.49
N ASN A 575 -8.39 -18.80 -21.56
CA ASN A 575 -8.51 -20.26 -21.62
C ASN A 575 -7.16 -21.01 -21.55
N ILE A 576 -6.07 -20.41 -22.06
CA ILE A 576 -4.72 -21.01 -22.02
C ILE A 576 -4.07 -20.78 -20.65
N CYS A 577 -4.24 -19.57 -20.11
CA CYS A 577 -3.58 -19.12 -18.90
C CYS A 577 -4.30 -19.56 -17.61
N GLY A 578 -5.60 -19.87 -17.68
CA GLY A 578 -6.41 -20.31 -16.52
C GLY A 578 -6.77 -19.18 -15.55
N TYR A 579 -6.44 -17.93 -15.88
CA TYR A 579 -6.72 -16.72 -15.11
C TYR A 579 -7.20 -15.61 -16.04
N ASN A 580 -7.93 -14.65 -15.47
CA ASN A 580 -8.51 -13.56 -16.26
C ASN A 580 -7.43 -12.53 -16.62
N VAL A 581 -7.02 -12.54 -17.89
CA VAL A 581 -5.88 -11.78 -18.43
C VAL A 581 -6.06 -10.26 -18.30
N TYR A 582 -7.32 -9.80 -18.18
CA TYR A 582 -7.62 -8.40 -17.89
C TYR A 582 -7.18 -8.03 -16.46
N PHE A 583 -7.32 -8.91 -15.47
CA PHE A 583 -7.10 -8.57 -14.07
C PHE A 583 -5.67 -8.78 -13.56
N ASP A 584 -4.80 -9.38 -14.37
CA ASP A 584 -3.42 -9.71 -14.01
C ASP A 584 -2.40 -8.58 -14.33
N LYS A 585 -2.86 -7.42 -14.84
CA LYS A 585 -1.98 -6.29 -15.14
C LYS A 585 -1.93 -5.33 -13.95
N GLU A 586 -0.73 -5.16 -13.36
CA GLU A 586 -0.46 -4.16 -12.31
C GLU A 586 -0.54 -2.70 -12.82
N ASN A 587 -0.57 -2.51 -14.15
CA ASN A 587 -0.44 -1.21 -14.80
C ASN A 587 -1.65 -0.90 -15.70
N GLY A 588 -2.68 -0.29 -15.11
CA GLY A 588 -3.84 0.25 -15.81
C GLY A 588 -3.86 1.78 -15.73
N PHE A 589 -4.22 2.44 -16.83
CA PHE A 589 -4.49 3.88 -16.83
C PHE A 589 -5.48 4.25 -17.96
N MET A 590 -6.17 5.36 -17.75
CA MET A 590 -7.02 6.05 -18.71
C MET A 590 -6.28 7.28 -19.22
N THR A 591 -6.11 7.41 -20.53
CA THR A 591 -5.54 8.62 -21.11
C THR A 591 -6.23 8.95 -22.42
N ASP A 592 -6.56 10.22 -22.61
CA ASP A 592 -7.11 10.74 -23.85
C ASP A 592 -6.01 11.16 -24.85
N LYS A 593 -4.77 11.36 -24.37
CA LYS A 593 -3.61 11.82 -25.15
C LYS A 593 -2.41 10.88 -25.00
N ILE A 594 -1.80 10.54 -26.14
CA ILE A 594 -0.60 9.70 -26.20
C ILE A 594 0.47 10.25 -27.16
N LEU A 595 0.15 11.34 -27.88
CA LEU A 595 1.06 11.89 -28.88
C LEU A 595 2.20 12.67 -28.20
N PRO A 596 3.45 12.50 -28.65
CA PRO A 596 4.61 13.16 -28.04
C PRO A 596 4.46 14.67 -27.90
N SER A 597 3.97 15.38 -28.93
CA SER A 597 3.82 16.84 -28.89
C SER A 597 2.84 17.34 -27.81
N GLN A 598 1.92 16.49 -27.38
CA GLN A 598 0.86 16.85 -26.44
C GLN A 598 1.24 16.54 -25.00
N ILE A 599 2.07 15.51 -24.79
CA ILE A 599 2.38 15.00 -23.45
C ILE A 599 3.84 15.22 -23.05
N LEU A 600 4.73 15.63 -23.97
CA LEU A 600 6.15 15.87 -23.67
C LEU A 600 6.56 17.33 -23.93
N GLU A 601 7.49 17.81 -23.13
CA GLU A 601 8.17 19.11 -23.29
C GLU A 601 9.68 18.93 -23.14
N GLN A 602 10.45 19.42 -24.11
CA GLN A 602 11.91 19.37 -24.07
C GLN A 602 12.47 20.75 -23.76
N THR A 603 13.31 20.83 -22.72
CA THR A 603 14.02 22.06 -22.33
C THR A 603 15.29 22.26 -23.14
N ALA A 604 15.83 23.49 -23.12
CA ALA A 604 17.05 23.85 -23.85
C ALA A 604 18.27 23.02 -23.43
N ASP A 605 18.29 22.51 -22.19
CA ASP A 605 19.37 21.69 -21.62
C ASP A 605 19.23 20.20 -22.00
N GLY A 606 18.23 19.85 -22.81
CA GLY A 606 18.00 18.49 -23.30
C GLY A 606 17.15 17.60 -22.39
N ASN A 607 16.77 18.07 -21.19
CA ASN A 607 15.86 17.36 -20.30
C ASN A 607 14.44 17.32 -20.88
N ILE A 608 13.79 16.15 -20.77
CA ILE A 608 12.42 15.91 -21.24
C ILE A 608 11.49 15.78 -20.03
N TYR A 609 10.40 16.54 -20.07
CA TYR A 609 9.34 16.54 -19.06
C TYR A 609 8.07 15.96 -19.65
N TYR A 610 7.37 15.15 -18.88
CA TYR A 610 6.03 14.71 -19.17
C TYR A 610 5.01 15.71 -18.58
N ARG A 611 3.98 16.06 -19.36
CA ARG A 611 2.88 16.95 -19.00
C ARG A 611 1.69 16.10 -18.55
N ILE A 612 1.56 15.91 -17.25
CA ILE A 612 0.41 15.22 -16.66
C ILE A 612 -0.74 16.21 -16.53
N ASN A 613 -1.88 15.91 -17.15
CA ASN A 613 -3.11 16.63 -16.90
C ASN A 613 -3.64 16.29 -15.50
N ILE A 614 -3.87 17.29 -14.65
CA ILE A 614 -4.35 17.08 -13.28
C ILE A 614 -5.72 16.40 -13.27
N ALA A 615 -6.58 16.69 -14.25
CA ALA A 615 -7.89 16.06 -14.37
C ALA A 615 -7.75 14.55 -14.63
N ASP A 616 -6.91 14.16 -15.58
CA ASP A 616 -6.64 12.75 -15.89
C ASP A 616 -5.96 12.05 -14.72
N MET A 617 -5.05 12.73 -14.02
CA MET A 617 -4.42 12.20 -12.80
C MET A 617 -5.45 11.88 -11.72
N ASN A 618 -6.39 12.79 -11.46
CA ASN A 618 -7.46 12.58 -10.49
C ASN A 618 -8.43 11.49 -10.93
N LEU A 619 -8.74 11.41 -12.23
CA LEU A 619 -9.58 10.36 -12.79
C LEU A 619 -8.92 8.98 -12.65
N ASN A 620 -7.65 8.87 -13.01
CA ASN A 620 -6.86 7.65 -12.83
C ASN A 620 -6.74 7.27 -11.37
N ALA A 621 -6.47 8.22 -10.49
CA ALA A 621 -6.46 7.98 -9.05
C ALA A 621 -7.82 7.46 -8.58
N PHE A 622 -8.92 8.07 -9.00
CA PHE A 622 -10.26 7.64 -8.61
C PHE A 622 -10.61 6.23 -9.13
N ILE A 623 -10.29 5.92 -10.39
CA ILE A 623 -10.66 4.63 -11.02
C ILE A 623 -9.77 3.49 -10.52
N PHE A 624 -8.46 3.72 -10.41
CA PHE A 624 -7.51 2.67 -10.09
C PHE A 624 -7.24 2.59 -8.58
N ARG A 625 -7.02 3.73 -7.89
CA ARG A 625 -6.80 3.73 -6.43
C ARG A 625 -8.10 3.71 -5.64
N ASN A 626 -9.10 4.48 -6.07
CA ASN A 626 -10.43 4.53 -5.45
C ASN A 626 -10.40 4.69 -3.91
N ASP A 627 -9.41 5.43 -3.42
CA ASP A 627 -9.21 5.73 -2.00
C ASP A 627 -9.87 7.07 -1.64
N GLU A 628 -9.96 7.38 -0.34
CA GLU A 628 -10.61 8.62 0.12
C GLU A 628 -9.85 9.88 -0.32
N ILE A 629 -8.53 9.81 -0.54
CA ILE A 629 -7.74 10.94 -1.05
C ILE A 629 -8.10 11.19 -2.52
N ALA A 630 -8.22 10.14 -3.32
CA ALA A 630 -8.61 10.19 -4.72
C ALA A 630 -10.07 10.62 -4.88
N LEU A 631 -10.97 10.14 -4.02
CA LEU A 631 -12.37 10.55 -3.99
C LEU A 631 -12.52 12.02 -3.58
N GLN A 632 -11.76 12.46 -2.58
CA GLN A 632 -11.75 13.86 -2.15
C GLN A 632 -11.12 14.76 -3.23
N ALA A 633 -10.00 14.33 -3.85
CA ALA A 633 -9.39 15.02 -4.99
C ALA A 633 -10.34 15.11 -6.18
N LEU A 634 -11.14 14.07 -6.44
CA LEU A 634 -12.19 14.11 -7.45
C LEU A 634 -13.29 15.12 -7.06
N LYS A 635 -13.76 15.11 -5.81
CA LYS A 635 -14.80 16.04 -5.30
C LYS A 635 -14.38 17.51 -5.38
N ASP A 636 -13.10 17.76 -5.15
CA ASP A 636 -12.48 19.08 -5.10
C ASP A 636 -11.92 19.52 -6.46
N SER A 637 -11.89 18.62 -7.45
CA SER A 637 -11.44 18.92 -8.80
C SER A 637 -12.29 20.02 -9.44
N GLN A 638 -11.63 21.01 -10.04
CA GLN A 638 -12.28 22.05 -10.85
C GLN A 638 -12.77 21.51 -12.20
N ASP A 639 -12.25 20.35 -12.61
CA ASP A 639 -12.54 19.67 -13.88
C ASP A 639 -13.54 18.53 -13.70
N ILE A 640 -14.17 18.40 -12.52
CA ILE A 640 -15.16 17.36 -12.21
C ILE A 640 -16.31 17.32 -13.23
N GLY A 641 -16.66 18.47 -13.81
CA GLY A 641 -17.67 18.59 -14.86
C GLY A 641 -17.29 17.92 -16.18
N GLU A 642 -16.00 17.71 -16.43
CA GLU A 642 -15.44 17.05 -17.62
C GLU A 642 -15.16 15.55 -17.33
N LEU A 643 -14.77 15.22 -16.09
CA LEU A 643 -14.45 13.86 -15.66
C LEU A 643 -15.68 12.99 -15.38
N LEU A 644 -16.71 13.54 -14.74
CA LEU A 644 -17.87 12.78 -14.27
C LEU A 644 -18.80 12.30 -15.41
N PRO A 645 -18.99 13.03 -16.53
CA PRO A 645 -19.69 12.50 -17.70
C PRO A 645 -18.99 11.30 -18.33
N THR A 646 -17.65 11.29 -18.36
CA THR A 646 -16.85 10.14 -18.80
C THR A 646 -17.13 8.95 -17.89
N LEU A 647 -17.02 9.12 -16.58
CA LEU A 647 -17.34 8.07 -15.60
C LEU A 647 -18.78 7.54 -15.78
N LEU A 648 -19.77 8.43 -15.88
CA LEU A 648 -21.18 8.05 -16.04
C LEU A 648 -21.50 7.39 -17.38
N ALA A 649 -20.79 7.76 -18.45
CA ALA A 649 -20.98 7.19 -19.79
C ALA A 649 -20.37 5.78 -19.91
N PHE A 650 -19.28 5.51 -19.18
CA PHE A 650 -18.57 4.24 -19.23
C PHE A 650 -18.97 3.27 -18.11
N PHE A 651 -19.54 3.76 -17.00
CA PHE A 651 -19.82 2.98 -15.79
C PHE A 651 -21.27 3.16 -15.29
N PRO A 652 -22.19 2.24 -15.64
CA PRO A 652 -23.62 2.42 -15.40
C PRO A 652 -24.03 2.39 -13.91
N TYR A 653 -23.25 1.74 -13.05
CA TYR A 653 -23.53 1.60 -11.61
C TYR A 653 -22.78 2.61 -10.72
N ILE A 654 -22.05 3.56 -11.32
CA ILE A 654 -21.23 4.51 -10.56
C ILE A 654 -22.06 5.36 -9.58
N LYS A 655 -23.34 5.59 -9.90
CA LYS A 655 -24.26 6.30 -9.01
C LYS A 655 -24.54 5.50 -7.73
N ASP A 656 -24.94 4.24 -7.86
CA ASP A 656 -25.26 3.39 -6.72
C ASP A 656 -24.01 3.16 -5.84
N TYR A 657 -22.85 3.04 -6.48
CA TYR A 657 -21.55 3.00 -5.81
C TYR A 657 -21.27 4.28 -4.99
N LEU A 658 -21.44 5.46 -5.59
CA LEU A 658 -21.24 6.74 -4.89
C LEU A 658 -22.26 6.96 -3.77
N ASP A 659 -23.51 6.53 -3.97
CA ASP A 659 -24.60 6.62 -2.98
C ASP A 659 -24.24 5.83 -1.70
N ASN A 660 -23.58 4.68 -1.85
CA ASN A 660 -23.09 3.86 -0.73
C ASN A 660 -21.83 4.43 -0.05
N ARG A 661 -20.96 5.12 -0.80
CA ARG A 661 -19.65 5.59 -0.31
C ARG A 661 -19.69 6.94 0.42
N ILE A 662 -20.48 7.90 -0.07
CA ILE A 662 -20.47 9.30 0.42
C ILE A 662 -21.86 9.83 0.80
N SER A 663 -22.82 8.92 1.01
CA SER A 663 -24.26 9.14 1.21
C SER A 663 -24.98 9.63 -0.05
N SER A 664 -26.26 9.26 -0.21
CA SER A 664 -27.06 9.61 -1.39
C SER A 664 -27.17 11.12 -1.64
N ASN A 665 -27.15 11.94 -0.59
CA ASN A 665 -27.14 13.40 -0.73
C ASN A 665 -25.76 13.92 -1.22
N GLY A 666 -24.66 13.34 -0.73
CA GLY A 666 -23.31 13.70 -1.17
C GLY A 666 -23.04 13.30 -2.62
N ALA A 667 -23.51 12.11 -3.02
CA ALA A 667 -23.45 11.64 -4.39
C ALA A 667 -24.28 12.51 -5.35
N GLN A 668 -25.50 12.92 -4.97
CA GLN A 668 -26.32 13.81 -5.79
C GLN A 668 -25.66 15.18 -6.00
N ILE A 669 -25.03 15.75 -4.96
CA ILE A 669 -24.27 17.01 -5.07
C ILE A 669 -23.10 16.87 -6.06
N LEU A 670 -22.39 15.74 -6.03
CA LEU A 670 -21.30 15.44 -6.97
C LEU A 670 -21.82 15.34 -8.41
N LEU A 671 -22.91 14.59 -8.62
CA LEU A 671 -23.56 14.40 -9.92
C LEU A 671 -24.13 15.70 -10.50
N ASP A 672 -24.61 16.61 -9.65
CA ASP A 672 -25.12 17.91 -10.09
C ASP A 672 -23.98 18.84 -10.56
N LYS A 673 -22.76 18.70 -10.03
CA LYS A 673 -21.57 19.39 -10.56
C LYS A 673 -21.18 18.91 -11.97
N ALA A 674 -21.57 17.69 -12.37
CA ALA A 674 -21.36 17.17 -13.74
C ALA A 674 -22.21 17.92 -14.78
N LYS A 675 -23.39 18.38 -14.35
CA LYS A 675 -24.35 19.05 -15.21
C LYS A 675 -24.11 20.56 -15.15
N LEU A 676 -23.06 21.07 -15.82
CA LEU A 676 -23.00 22.39 -16.51
C LEU A 676 -21.56 22.90 -16.72
N LYS A 677 -21.13 22.99 -17.99
CA LYS A 677 -20.64 24.27 -18.55
C LYS A 677 -21.66 24.67 -19.62
N PRO A 678 -22.45 25.77 -19.46
CA PRO A 678 -23.26 26.24 -20.57
C PRO A 678 -22.32 26.63 -21.72
N CYS A 679 -22.64 26.20 -22.94
CA CYS A 679 -21.92 26.62 -24.13
C CYS A 679 -21.84 28.16 -24.13
N LYS A 680 -20.62 28.72 -24.08
CA LYS A 680 -20.44 30.10 -24.51
C LYS A 680 -20.76 30.11 -26.01
N ILE A 681 -21.93 30.62 -26.35
CA ILE A 681 -22.17 31.13 -27.70
C ILE A 681 -21.25 32.35 -27.80
N GLU A 682 -20.11 32.21 -28.46
CA GLU A 682 -19.40 33.37 -28.98
C GLU A 682 -20.35 34.04 -29.98
N ASN A 683 -21.02 35.09 -29.51
CA ASN A 683 -21.63 36.06 -30.40
C ASN A 683 -20.49 36.78 -31.09
N ASP A 684 -20.04 36.20 -32.19
CA ASP A 684 -19.17 36.84 -33.15
C ASP A 684 -19.99 37.91 -33.89
N THR A 685 -20.20 39.03 -33.19
CA THR A 685 -20.70 40.28 -33.76
C THR A 685 -19.80 41.41 -33.30
N SER A 686 -18.56 41.42 -33.81
CA SER A 686 -17.82 42.67 -34.01
C SER A 686 -16.75 42.54 -35.09
N HIS A 687 -17.12 43.03 -36.27
CA HIS A 687 -16.29 43.74 -37.25
C HIS A 687 -15.37 42.96 -38.21
N PHE A 688 -15.97 42.59 -39.35
CA PHE A 688 -15.42 42.97 -40.66
C PHE A 688 -15.40 44.51 -40.80
N SER A 689 -14.21 45.10 -40.93
CA SER A 689 -13.88 46.35 -41.67
C SER A 689 -12.38 46.61 -41.41
N TYR A 690 -11.43 46.70 -42.34
CA TYR A 690 -11.43 47.25 -43.70
C TYR A 690 -10.27 46.62 -44.50
N TYR A 691 -10.51 46.39 -45.80
CA TYR A 691 -9.48 46.58 -46.83
C TYR A 691 -9.30 48.09 -47.05
N GLN A 692 -8.11 48.62 -46.77
CA GLN A 692 -7.39 49.57 -47.63
C GLN A 692 -5.92 49.66 -47.21
#